data_AF-A0A858BWJ9-F1
#
_entry.id   AF-A0A858BWJ9-F1
#
_cell.length_a   1.000
_cell.length_b   1.000
_cell.length_c   1.000
_cell.angle_alpha   90.00
_cell.angle_beta   90.00
_cell.angle_gamma   90.00
#
_symmetry.space_group_name_H-M   'P 1'
#
loop_
_entity.id
_entity.type
_entity.pdbx_description
1 polymer ?
#
loop_
_entity_poly.entity_id
_entity_poly.type
_entity_poly.pdbx_seq_one_letter_code
_entity_poly.pdbx_strand_id
1 'polypeptide(L)'
;MTRKVFALLMAVMMTCCYMPAMAFAETNEMATKAPDTKFVDMPSDWSAAAIENAVANGLIKGYEGADGLYIKPNGTLTRAEMATVVNRAFGAQEKASLSGANDIVSGAWYEAEMAKAVQMGTMKKDGQMRPNANITRQEACTILARAFKMQSSDSTYAALNGFSDKNSVAAWAQDSMSVLAEKGYVSGANGALNPATNMTRAEFAKIMDNMVKQYITSAGTVETVAAAGNVMVNVPGVTLKNVTINGNLIIGDGVGSGDCTLDGVKVTGETIVRGGGVNSIIIKGGSSLGTVVVAKVTGNVRVAVEGDAKVSVIVVADGKDDVKIEGKVGTLKVEAETPVVIQKADVATVRLTAANATVTVDKDATVTNLKVEAAKAALNIKGTVSTVSVAKDATGAKITIAKEAKVNTLEANANVTTSGEGKPENTTGTGTVTTDNGKITPATPSTGGGGGGGGGSTPTPTPTPAKYSLTIGNEKTQVTTQITDLVTRSDAQLATGNYVNFTKALITFANSKDLPSQKAKLEAMLSESNTEKFAFETVDNVSLKNAYKKFAETKKIDELQALLLATAAVLDQPTSDKEKITTEYAELVAALEGKAFITSYNGKTGTLNKITVTTGSKSYNLYAKDGGAKEDGFVNAVYGKKLTEVIGNKAEIKVEVKVEEKTKTYTATIEKI
;
A
#
# COMPACT_ATOMS: atom_id res chain seq x y z
N MET A 1 45.43 -58.32 -22.25
CA MET A 1 45.48 -57.89 -20.84
C MET A 1 44.32 -56.97 -20.41
N THR A 2 43.52 -56.41 -21.32
CA THR A 2 42.52 -55.37 -20.99
C THR A 2 41.20 -55.86 -20.40
N ARG A 3 40.72 -57.07 -20.74
CA ARG A 3 39.46 -57.60 -20.17
C ARG A 3 39.59 -58.12 -18.74
N LYS A 4 40.76 -58.67 -18.37
CA LYS A 4 41.00 -59.18 -17.00
C LYS A 4 41.22 -58.05 -15.99
N VAL A 5 41.80 -56.93 -16.42
CA VAL A 5 41.97 -55.72 -15.59
C VAL A 5 40.62 -55.03 -15.36
N PHE A 6 39.74 -55.00 -16.36
CA PHE A 6 38.41 -54.39 -16.21
C PHE A 6 37.49 -55.20 -15.28
N ALA A 7 37.57 -56.54 -15.34
CA ALA A 7 36.83 -57.42 -14.43
C ALA A 7 37.35 -57.30 -12.98
N LEU A 8 38.66 -57.14 -12.79
CA LEU A 8 39.24 -56.91 -11.46
C LEU A 8 38.81 -55.56 -10.88
N LEU A 9 38.73 -54.51 -11.71
CA LEU A 9 38.31 -53.18 -11.27
C LEU A 9 36.82 -53.15 -10.87
N MET A 10 35.96 -53.84 -11.61
CA MET A 10 34.53 -53.96 -11.24
C MET A 10 34.30 -54.84 -10.01
N ALA A 11 35.08 -55.90 -9.82
CA ALA A 11 34.99 -56.73 -8.63
C ALA A 11 35.40 -55.94 -7.37
N VAL A 12 36.47 -55.15 -7.44
CA VAL A 12 36.93 -54.27 -6.34
C VAL A 12 35.88 -53.19 -6.04
N MET A 13 35.26 -52.61 -7.07
CA MET A 13 34.23 -51.58 -6.92
C MET A 13 32.94 -52.13 -6.28
N MET A 14 32.52 -53.35 -6.62
CA MET A 14 31.37 -53.99 -5.96
C MET A 14 31.67 -54.41 -4.52
N THR A 15 32.89 -54.84 -4.19
CA THR A 15 33.26 -55.16 -2.80
C THR A 15 33.38 -53.93 -1.90
N CYS A 16 33.73 -52.75 -2.44
CA CYS A 16 33.73 -51.50 -1.68
C CYS A 16 32.32 -51.00 -1.30
N CYS A 17 31.27 -51.49 -1.97
CA CYS A 17 29.88 -51.13 -1.67
C CYS A 17 29.25 -51.99 -0.55
N TYR A 18 29.95 -53.02 -0.05
CA TYR A 18 29.47 -53.93 1.00
C TYR A 18 30.10 -53.70 2.38
N MET A 19 30.89 -52.64 2.56
CA MET A 19 31.26 -52.24 3.92
C MET A 19 30.01 -51.68 4.62
N PRO A 20 29.63 -52.19 5.82
CA PRO A 20 28.57 -51.56 6.59
C PRO A 20 29.01 -50.13 6.88
N ALA A 21 28.22 -49.17 6.39
CA ALA A 21 28.35 -47.80 6.84
C ALA A 21 28.27 -47.83 8.37
N MET A 22 29.27 -47.28 9.05
CA MET A 22 29.16 -47.00 10.47
C MET A 22 27.97 -46.06 10.62
N ALA A 23 26.83 -46.62 11.01
CA ALA A 23 25.69 -45.87 11.45
C ALA A 23 26.13 -45.17 12.74
N PHE A 24 26.57 -43.92 12.61
CA PHE A 24 26.45 -42.99 13.72
C PHE A 24 24.96 -42.83 13.94
N ALA A 25 24.44 -43.54 14.93
CA ALA A 25 23.14 -43.24 15.51
C ALA A 25 23.29 -41.87 16.17
N GLU A 26 23.04 -40.80 15.41
CA GLU A 26 22.62 -39.53 16.00
C GLU A 26 21.26 -39.80 16.62
N THR A 27 21.25 -40.01 17.93
CA THR A 27 20.04 -39.93 18.73
C THR A 27 19.42 -38.57 18.44
N ASN A 28 18.21 -38.64 17.90
CA ASN A 28 17.33 -37.53 17.62
C ASN A 28 17.00 -36.82 18.95
N GLU A 29 17.90 -35.96 19.42
CA GLU A 29 17.64 -35.03 20.50
C GLU A 29 16.91 -33.81 19.94
N MET A 30 15.62 -33.80 20.23
CA MET A 30 14.75 -32.64 20.22
C MET A 30 15.46 -31.46 20.90
N ALA A 31 15.75 -30.40 20.14
CA ALA A 31 16.17 -29.08 20.60
C ALA A 31 17.32 -29.06 21.64
N THR A 32 18.54 -29.40 21.23
CA THR A 32 19.73 -29.09 22.04
C THR A 32 19.98 -27.58 22.03
N LYS A 33 19.65 -26.93 23.14
CA LYS A 33 20.15 -25.63 23.62
C LYS A 33 21.57 -25.37 23.07
N ALA A 34 21.79 -24.19 22.49
CA ALA A 34 23.10 -23.72 22.05
C ALA A 34 24.18 -24.02 23.12
N PRO A 35 25.44 -24.32 22.73
CA PRO A 35 26.51 -24.58 23.68
C PRO A 35 26.53 -23.46 24.72
N ASP A 36 26.61 -23.83 26.00
CA ASP A 36 26.54 -22.97 27.19
C ASP A 36 27.78 -22.03 27.22
N THR A 37 27.90 -21.20 26.20
CA THR A 37 28.97 -20.24 25.99
C THR A 37 28.68 -19.10 26.95
N LYS A 38 29.22 -19.21 28.15
CA LYS A 38 29.03 -18.23 29.20
C LYS A 38 29.81 -16.97 28.82
N PHE A 39 29.09 -15.92 28.47
CA PHE A 39 29.68 -14.59 28.32
C PHE A 39 29.90 -13.98 29.69
N VAL A 40 31.08 -13.42 29.92
CA VAL A 40 31.49 -12.86 31.23
C VAL A 40 30.62 -11.67 31.62
N ASP A 41 30.15 -10.90 30.64
CA ASP A 41 29.39 -9.66 30.79
C ASP A 41 27.94 -9.76 30.31
N MET A 42 27.33 -10.95 30.39
CA MET A 42 25.90 -11.10 30.10
C MET A 42 25.08 -10.24 31.08
N PRO A 43 24.23 -9.32 30.59
CA PRO A 43 23.46 -8.45 31.47
C PRO A 43 22.32 -9.21 32.15
N SER A 44 21.85 -8.66 33.28
CA SER A 44 20.67 -9.14 34.03
C SER A 44 19.51 -8.15 34.00
N ASP A 45 19.53 -7.18 33.08
CA ASP A 45 18.56 -6.08 32.97
C ASP A 45 17.56 -6.30 31.81
N TRP A 46 16.92 -5.23 31.37
CA TRP A 46 15.95 -5.22 30.26
C TRP A 46 16.46 -5.83 28.95
N SER A 47 17.79 -5.87 28.76
CA SER A 47 18.43 -6.35 27.54
C SER A 47 18.79 -7.85 27.57
N ALA A 48 18.77 -8.49 28.75
CA ALA A 48 19.23 -9.86 28.97
C ALA A 48 18.61 -10.86 27.97
N ALA A 49 17.28 -11.00 27.98
CA ALA A 49 16.58 -11.94 27.12
C ALA A 49 16.82 -11.68 25.62
N ALA A 50 16.91 -10.41 25.21
CA ALA A 50 17.15 -10.07 23.82
C ALA A 50 18.57 -10.44 23.37
N ILE A 51 19.57 -10.25 24.22
CA ILE A 51 20.95 -10.64 23.95
C ILE A 51 21.09 -12.16 23.95
N GLU A 52 20.47 -12.85 24.91
CA GLU A 52 20.41 -14.32 24.94
C GLU A 52 19.82 -14.87 23.64
N ASN A 53 18.70 -14.31 23.18
CA ASN A 53 18.09 -14.68 21.90
C ASN A 53 19.02 -14.36 20.71
N ALA A 54 19.68 -13.20 20.70
CA ALA A 54 20.61 -12.84 19.63
C ALA A 54 21.83 -13.78 19.57
N VAL A 55 22.32 -14.25 20.72
CA VAL A 55 23.40 -15.24 20.83
C VAL A 55 22.92 -16.61 20.38
N ALA A 56 21.78 -17.08 20.89
CA ALA A 56 21.22 -18.39 20.59
C ALA A 56 20.94 -18.56 19.09
N ASN A 57 20.52 -17.48 18.42
CA ASN A 57 20.29 -17.45 16.97
C ASN A 57 21.55 -17.11 16.16
N GLY A 58 22.73 -17.03 16.80
CA GLY A 58 24.02 -16.82 16.14
C GLY A 58 24.23 -15.43 15.54
N LEU A 59 23.38 -14.45 15.88
CA LEU A 59 23.48 -13.07 15.40
C LEU A 59 24.71 -12.41 16.03
N ILE A 60 24.84 -12.53 17.35
CA ILE A 60 25.95 -12.00 18.14
C ILE A 60 26.83 -13.15 18.62
N LYS A 61 28.13 -13.08 18.31
CA LYS A 61 29.14 -14.08 18.73
C LYS A 61 30.10 -13.58 19.81
N GLY A 62 30.02 -12.30 20.17
CA GLY A 62 30.93 -11.65 21.11
C GLY A 62 32.37 -11.49 20.61
N TYR A 63 33.27 -11.19 21.54
CA TYR A 63 34.71 -10.97 21.34
C TYR A 63 35.49 -11.76 22.39
N GLU A 64 36.60 -12.37 21.98
CA GLU A 64 37.54 -12.97 22.91
C GLU A 64 38.25 -11.87 23.71
N GLY A 65 38.24 -12.02 25.03
CA GLY A 65 38.98 -11.22 26.00
C GLY A 65 40.03 -12.07 26.72
N ALA A 66 40.81 -11.44 27.60
CA ALA A 66 41.90 -12.10 28.32
C ALA A 66 41.42 -13.22 29.27
N ASP A 67 40.19 -13.12 29.75
CA ASP A 67 39.58 -13.94 30.81
C ASP A 67 38.26 -14.59 30.38
N GLY A 68 37.86 -14.48 29.10
CA GLY A 68 36.68 -15.16 28.57
C GLY A 68 36.08 -14.46 27.35
N LEU A 69 34.87 -14.87 26.99
CA LEU A 69 34.12 -14.31 25.86
C LEU A 69 33.19 -13.18 26.35
N TYR A 70 33.16 -12.07 25.63
CA TYR A 70 32.41 -10.86 26.00
C TYR A 70 31.41 -10.43 24.93
N ILE A 71 30.20 -10.01 25.33
CA ILE A 71 29.21 -9.39 24.45
C ILE A 71 29.48 -7.91 24.26
N LYS A 72 29.87 -7.20 25.32
CA LYS A 72 29.93 -5.73 25.43
C LYS A 72 28.56 -5.07 25.19
N PRO A 73 27.52 -5.34 26.00
CA PRO A 73 26.15 -4.90 25.74
C PRO A 73 26.01 -3.38 25.54
N ASN A 74 26.74 -2.59 26.32
CA ASN A 74 26.75 -1.12 26.25
C ASN A 74 27.75 -0.55 25.22
N GLY A 75 28.51 -1.41 24.55
CA GLY A 75 29.41 -1.01 23.47
C GLY A 75 28.63 -0.56 22.23
N THR A 76 29.09 0.51 21.58
CA THR A 76 28.50 0.98 20.33
C THR A 76 28.85 0.06 19.16
N LEU A 77 27.90 -0.14 18.25
CA LEU A 77 28.15 -0.88 17.01
C LEU A 77 28.81 0.03 15.97
N THR A 78 29.82 -0.50 15.30
CA THR A 78 30.31 0.07 14.04
C THR A 78 29.38 -0.29 12.89
N ARG A 79 29.48 0.44 11.77
CA ARG A 79 28.75 0.14 10.55
C ARG A 79 29.10 -1.24 10.00
N ALA A 80 30.37 -1.65 10.06
CA ALA A 80 30.82 -3.00 9.69
C ALA A 80 30.19 -4.09 10.56
N GLU A 81 30.13 -3.88 11.87
CA GLU A 81 29.50 -4.84 12.79
C GLU A 81 27.99 -4.94 12.54
N MET A 82 27.32 -3.80 12.29
CA MET A 82 25.91 -3.78 11.89
C MET A 82 25.67 -4.59 10.61
N ALA A 83 26.49 -4.37 9.56
CA ALA A 83 26.41 -5.16 8.33
C ALA A 83 26.53 -6.66 8.65
N THR A 84 27.52 -7.03 9.45
CA THR A 84 27.81 -8.42 9.81
C THR A 84 26.63 -9.10 10.49
N VAL A 85 26.02 -8.46 11.49
CA VAL A 85 24.91 -9.07 12.26
C VAL A 85 23.62 -9.16 11.42
N VAL A 86 23.34 -8.19 10.56
CA VAL A 86 22.20 -8.23 9.64
C VAL A 86 22.41 -9.31 8.58
N ASN A 87 23.60 -9.40 7.98
CA ASN A 87 23.92 -10.44 7.01
C ASN A 87 23.74 -11.84 7.60
N ARG A 88 24.17 -12.05 8.86
CA ARG A 88 23.97 -13.32 9.58
C ARG A 88 22.49 -13.64 9.79
N ALA A 89 21.70 -12.67 10.24
CA ALA A 89 20.27 -12.86 10.47
C ALA A 89 19.57 -13.39 9.21
N PHE A 90 19.84 -12.74 8.07
CA PHE A 90 19.25 -13.07 6.78
C PHE A 90 19.95 -14.22 6.04
N GLY A 91 21.10 -14.71 6.54
CA GLY A 91 21.90 -15.76 5.89
C GLY A 91 22.60 -15.33 4.61
N ALA A 92 22.86 -14.03 4.41
CA ALA A 92 23.37 -13.48 3.16
C ALA A 92 24.77 -13.99 2.78
N GLN A 93 24.91 -14.47 1.54
CA GLN A 93 26.16 -15.01 1.00
C GLN A 93 26.69 -14.21 -0.19
N GLU A 94 25.79 -13.71 -1.03
CA GLU A 94 26.14 -13.00 -2.27
C GLU A 94 26.84 -11.66 -2.00
N LYS A 95 27.81 -11.31 -2.85
CA LYS A 95 28.65 -10.13 -2.70
C LYS A 95 28.55 -9.24 -3.93
N ALA A 96 28.38 -7.93 -3.69
CA ALA A 96 28.48 -6.93 -4.74
C ALA A 96 29.94 -6.47 -4.90
N SER A 97 30.27 -5.95 -6.08
CA SER A 97 31.56 -5.28 -6.28
C SER A 97 31.65 -3.99 -5.45
N LEU A 98 32.69 -3.89 -4.64
CA LEU A 98 33.01 -2.70 -3.84
C LEU A 98 33.90 -1.71 -4.60
N SER A 99 34.15 -1.90 -5.90
CA SER A 99 34.89 -0.93 -6.71
C SER A 99 34.27 0.47 -6.58
N GLY A 100 35.09 1.47 -6.26
CA GLY A 100 34.68 2.85 -5.98
C GLY A 100 34.36 3.16 -4.50
N ALA A 101 34.41 2.18 -3.59
CA ALA A 101 34.42 2.42 -2.15
C ALA A 101 35.86 2.61 -1.66
N ASN A 102 36.27 3.85 -1.44
CA ASN A 102 37.69 4.20 -1.27
C ASN A 102 38.22 3.94 0.15
N ASP A 103 37.34 3.67 1.11
CA ASP A 103 37.66 3.43 2.52
C ASP A 103 37.49 1.96 2.95
N ILE A 104 37.23 1.07 1.99
CA ILE A 104 37.27 -0.38 2.21
C ILE A 104 38.69 -0.88 1.94
N VAL A 105 39.33 -1.35 3.00
CA VAL A 105 40.66 -1.98 2.92
C VAL A 105 40.49 -3.43 2.45
N SER A 106 41.17 -3.80 1.37
CA SER A 106 41.15 -5.17 0.87
C SER A 106 41.77 -6.15 1.88
N GLY A 107 41.12 -7.29 2.09
CA GLY A 107 41.50 -8.29 3.09
C GLY A 107 41.07 -7.96 4.52
N ALA A 108 40.48 -6.79 4.78
CA ALA A 108 39.93 -6.49 6.09
C ALA A 108 38.76 -7.43 6.43
N TRP A 109 38.63 -7.80 7.70
CA TRP A 109 37.61 -8.74 8.17
C TRP A 109 36.18 -8.36 7.76
N TYR A 110 35.91 -7.05 7.62
CA TYR A 110 34.60 -6.51 7.26
C TYR A 110 34.36 -6.41 5.75
N GLU A 111 35.38 -6.54 4.89
CA GLU A 111 35.23 -6.31 3.44
C GLU A 111 34.10 -7.16 2.85
N ALA A 112 34.11 -8.47 3.16
CA ALA A 112 33.09 -9.40 2.70
C ALA A 112 31.69 -9.04 3.23
N GLU A 113 31.59 -8.54 4.46
CA GLU A 113 30.32 -8.19 5.10
C GLU A 113 29.76 -6.89 4.54
N MET A 114 30.61 -5.92 4.22
CA MET A 114 30.20 -4.70 3.51
C MET A 114 29.73 -5.02 2.09
N ALA A 115 30.43 -5.93 1.38
CA ALA A 115 30.03 -6.36 0.04
C ALA A 115 28.65 -7.05 0.03
N LYS A 116 28.37 -7.89 1.04
CA LYS A 116 27.05 -8.51 1.24
C LYS A 116 25.97 -7.48 1.56
N ALA A 117 26.25 -6.51 2.44
CA ALA A 117 25.28 -5.47 2.79
C ALA A 117 24.90 -4.59 1.57
N VAL A 118 25.86 -4.31 0.69
CA VAL A 118 25.59 -3.65 -0.59
C VAL A 118 24.75 -4.54 -1.51
N GLN A 119 25.10 -5.82 -1.60
CA GLN A 119 24.33 -6.78 -2.41
C GLN A 119 22.89 -6.93 -1.92
N MET A 120 22.66 -6.95 -0.61
CA MET A 120 21.33 -7.02 -0.01
C MET A 120 20.52 -5.73 -0.19
N GLY A 121 21.15 -4.63 -0.61
CA GLY A 121 20.56 -3.30 -0.68
C GLY A 121 20.33 -2.64 0.68
N THR A 122 20.91 -3.18 1.76
CA THR A 122 20.75 -2.63 3.12
C THR A 122 21.66 -1.43 3.35
N MET A 123 22.85 -1.45 2.75
CA MET A 123 23.79 -0.32 2.72
C MET A 123 24.06 0.13 1.29
N LYS A 124 24.25 1.44 1.10
CA LYS A 124 24.62 2.01 -0.19
C LYS A 124 26.15 2.12 -0.30
N LYS A 125 26.65 1.98 -1.52
CA LYS A 125 28.03 2.30 -1.90
C LYS A 125 28.07 3.72 -2.47
N ASP A 126 28.41 4.71 -1.66
CA ASP A 126 28.39 6.15 -1.96
C ASP A 126 29.79 6.79 -1.87
N GLY A 127 30.83 6.02 -2.23
CA GLY A 127 32.23 6.47 -2.25
C GLY A 127 32.98 6.21 -0.93
N GLN A 128 32.34 6.46 0.21
CA GLN A 128 32.88 6.13 1.54
C GLN A 128 31.82 5.41 2.37
N MET A 129 32.04 4.13 2.67
CA MET A 129 31.09 3.30 3.41
C MET A 129 31.24 3.40 4.93
N ARG A 130 32.37 3.93 5.40
CA ARG A 130 32.77 4.21 6.78
C ARG A 130 32.65 2.98 7.71
N PRO A 131 33.29 1.85 7.37
CA PRO A 131 33.07 0.58 8.08
C PRO A 131 33.35 0.67 9.58
N ASN A 132 34.37 1.43 9.98
CA ASN A 132 34.79 1.56 11.39
C ASN A 132 34.09 2.69 12.15
N ALA A 133 33.23 3.48 11.50
CA ALA A 133 32.48 4.53 12.20
C ALA A 133 31.35 3.89 13.02
N ASN A 134 31.09 4.43 14.21
CA ASN A 134 29.92 4.06 14.99
C ASN A 134 28.65 4.40 14.22
N ILE A 135 27.66 3.51 14.31
CA ILE A 135 26.40 3.68 13.62
C ILE A 135 25.39 4.40 14.50
N THR A 136 24.75 5.43 13.95
CA THR A 136 23.65 6.13 14.62
C THR A 136 22.38 5.30 14.59
N ARG A 137 21.48 5.59 15.53
CA ARG A 137 20.22 4.87 15.69
C ARG A 137 19.33 4.98 14.44
N GLN A 138 19.26 6.15 13.81
CA GLN A 138 18.50 6.34 12.57
C GLN A 138 19.11 5.63 11.35
N GLU A 139 20.44 5.51 11.27
CA GLU A 139 21.11 4.72 10.23
C GLU A 139 20.81 3.23 10.39
N ALA A 140 20.90 2.70 11.62
CA ALA A 140 20.59 1.32 11.94
C ALA A 140 19.13 0.97 11.59
N CYS A 141 18.18 1.80 12.02
CA CYS A 141 16.77 1.66 11.66
C CYS A 141 16.54 1.67 10.15
N THR A 142 17.26 2.52 9.42
CA THR A 142 17.16 2.58 7.95
C THR A 142 17.68 1.30 7.28
N ILE A 143 18.77 0.73 7.79
CA ILE A 143 19.30 -0.57 7.32
C ILE A 143 18.28 -1.69 7.55
N LEU A 144 17.67 -1.72 8.74
CA LEU A 144 16.67 -2.74 9.10
C LEU A 144 15.39 -2.58 8.26
N ALA A 145 14.85 -1.37 8.12
CA ALA A 145 13.68 -1.12 7.28
C ALA A 145 13.92 -1.61 5.84
N ARG A 146 15.10 -1.34 5.26
CA ARG A 146 15.49 -1.87 3.93
C ARG A 146 15.61 -3.38 3.90
N ALA A 147 16.21 -4.00 4.90
CA ALA A 147 16.39 -5.45 4.97
C ALA A 147 15.04 -6.17 4.96
N PHE A 148 14.09 -5.65 5.74
CA PHE A 148 12.72 -6.19 5.86
C PHE A 148 11.73 -5.61 4.83
N LYS A 149 12.18 -4.78 3.88
CA LYS A 149 11.33 -4.12 2.86
C LYS A 149 10.12 -3.39 3.48
N MET A 150 10.33 -2.75 4.62
CA MET A 150 9.32 -1.96 5.31
C MET A 150 9.34 -0.52 4.82
N GLN A 151 8.16 0.04 4.60
CA GLN A 151 7.92 1.43 4.26
C GLN A 151 6.69 1.93 5.01
N SER A 152 6.66 3.19 5.40
CA SER A 152 5.46 3.81 5.98
C SER A 152 4.36 3.88 4.93
N SER A 153 3.16 3.43 5.28
CA SER A 153 1.96 3.71 4.47
C SER A 153 1.45 5.14 4.65
N ASP A 154 1.94 5.83 5.68
CA ASP A 154 1.60 7.22 5.99
C ASP A 154 2.74 8.16 5.57
N SER A 155 2.49 8.95 4.52
CA SER A 155 3.44 9.96 4.03
C SER A 155 3.63 11.15 4.98
N THR A 156 2.79 11.29 6.01
CA THR A 156 2.93 12.31 7.06
C THR A 156 3.77 11.83 8.25
N TYR A 157 4.13 10.54 8.27
CA TYR A 157 4.93 9.91 9.31
C TYR A 157 4.38 10.11 10.73
N ALA A 158 3.05 10.04 10.89
CA ALA A 158 2.36 10.43 12.12
C ALA A 158 2.83 9.65 13.36
N ALA A 159 3.34 8.43 13.20
CA ALA A 159 3.94 7.65 14.29
C ALA A 159 5.10 8.39 14.98
N LEU A 160 5.81 9.29 14.28
CA LEU A 160 6.87 10.11 14.86
C LEU A 160 6.34 11.19 15.82
N ASN A 161 5.06 11.56 15.73
CA ASN A 161 4.48 12.62 16.58
C ASN A 161 4.43 12.25 18.06
N GLY A 162 4.55 10.97 18.41
CA GLY A 162 4.64 10.52 19.80
C GLY A 162 5.99 10.80 20.47
N PHE A 163 6.98 11.31 19.72
CA PHE A 163 8.34 11.50 20.22
C PHE A 163 8.72 12.98 20.27
N SER A 164 9.32 13.40 21.38
CA SER A 164 9.68 14.79 21.66
C SER A 164 10.77 15.33 20.71
N ASP A 165 11.60 14.44 20.17
CA ASP A 165 12.74 14.73 19.29
C ASP A 165 12.49 14.35 17.82
N LYS A 166 11.22 14.24 17.40
CA LYS A 166 10.85 13.90 16.01
C LYS A 166 11.53 14.79 14.96
N ASN A 167 11.76 16.07 15.28
CA ASN A 167 12.39 17.04 14.39
C ASN A 167 13.91 16.81 14.23
N SER A 168 14.51 15.97 15.08
CA SER A 168 15.90 15.54 14.98
C SER A 168 16.09 14.32 14.08
N VAL A 169 15.00 13.68 13.64
CA VAL A 169 15.06 12.60 12.64
C VAL A 169 15.37 13.22 11.28
N ALA A 170 16.47 12.79 10.66
CA ALA A 170 16.84 13.28 9.35
C ALA A 170 15.77 12.92 8.31
N ALA A 171 15.52 13.80 7.33
CA ALA A 171 14.47 13.61 6.32
C ALA A 171 14.55 12.25 5.61
N TRP A 172 15.76 11.77 5.31
CA TRP A 172 15.99 10.47 4.66
C TRP A 172 15.69 9.27 5.56
N ALA A 173 15.60 9.45 6.88
CA ALA A 173 15.32 8.42 7.87
C ALA A 173 13.88 8.44 8.38
N GLN A 174 13.09 9.47 8.04
CA GLN A 174 11.73 9.64 8.56
C GLN A 174 10.85 8.43 8.27
N ASP A 175 10.84 7.95 7.03
CA ASP A 175 10.08 6.77 6.63
C ASP A 175 10.45 5.54 7.47
N SER A 176 11.74 5.20 7.52
CA SER A 176 12.24 4.03 8.23
C SER A 176 12.01 4.10 9.75
N MET A 177 12.26 5.26 10.35
CA MET A 177 12.00 5.47 11.78
C MET A 177 10.50 5.42 12.09
N SER A 178 9.66 5.98 11.22
CA SER A 178 8.21 6.01 11.38
C SER A 178 7.63 4.60 11.32
N VAL A 179 7.97 3.81 10.30
CA VAL A 179 7.44 2.45 10.15
C VAL A 179 7.89 1.53 11.29
N LEU A 180 9.15 1.63 11.74
CA LEU A 180 9.64 0.82 12.86
C LEU A 180 8.98 1.22 14.20
N ALA A 181 8.64 2.50 14.38
CA ALA A 181 7.89 2.96 15.54
C ALA A 181 6.42 2.54 15.47
N GLU A 182 5.77 2.69 14.32
CA GLU A 182 4.37 2.29 14.07
C GLU A 182 4.16 0.80 14.35
N LYS A 183 5.10 -0.05 13.89
CA LYS A 183 5.06 -1.51 14.13
C LYS A 183 5.47 -1.89 15.56
N GLY A 184 5.85 -0.93 16.40
CA GLY A 184 6.27 -1.16 17.79
C GLY A 184 7.63 -1.83 17.95
N TYR A 185 8.42 -1.94 16.87
CA TYR A 185 9.78 -2.51 16.94
C TYR A 185 10.76 -1.54 17.61
N VAL A 186 10.51 -0.24 17.49
CA VAL A 186 11.28 0.83 18.11
C VAL A 186 10.36 1.69 18.99
N SER A 187 10.63 1.72 20.30
CA SER A 187 9.81 2.47 21.27
C SER A 187 10.48 3.73 21.82
N GLY A 188 11.74 3.99 21.47
CA GLY A 188 12.54 5.08 22.04
C GLY A 188 12.87 4.88 23.53
N ALA A 189 13.40 5.93 24.17
CA ALA A 189 13.67 5.99 25.61
C ALA A 189 13.21 7.34 26.15
N ASN A 190 12.47 7.35 27.27
CA ASN A 190 11.94 8.56 27.91
C ASN A 190 11.15 9.49 26.96
N GLY A 191 10.38 8.91 26.04
CA GLY A 191 9.60 9.67 25.05
C GLY A 191 10.40 10.26 23.89
N ALA A 192 11.68 9.91 23.74
CA ALA A 192 12.56 10.35 22.65
C ALA A 192 13.09 9.15 21.84
N LEU A 193 13.27 9.32 20.53
CA LEU A 193 13.85 8.30 19.63
C LEU A 193 15.37 8.25 19.70
N ASN A 194 16.01 9.36 20.07
CA ASN A 194 17.46 9.59 20.08
C ASN A 194 18.12 9.26 18.72
N PRO A 195 17.64 9.82 17.59
CA PRO A 195 18.00 9.35 16.24
C PRO A 195 19.49 9.47 15.90
N ALA A 196 20.16 10.52 16.40
CA ALA A 196 21.57 10.78 16.12
C ALA A 196 22.54 10.09 17.10
N THR A 197 22.04 9.43 18.14
CA THR A 197 22.90 8.74 19.13
C THR A 197 23.42 7.42 18.55
N ASN A 198 24.64 7.04 18.91
CA ASN A 198 25.21 5.76 18.48
C ASN A 198 24.45 4.60 19.12
N MET A 199 24.12 3.58 18.31
CA MET A 199 23.38 2.42 18.76
C MET A 199 24.29 1.43 19.51
N THR A 200 23.85 1.01 20.69
CA THR A 200 24.50 -0.04 21.47
C THR A 200 24.12 -1.44 20.99
N ARG A 201 24.91 -2.44 21.36
CA ARG A 201 24.64 -3.85 21.05
C ARG A 201 23.37 -4.37 21.73
N ALA A 202 23.11 -3.95 22.96
CA ALA A 202 21.90 -4.26 23.70
C ALA A 202 20.64 -3.72 22.99
N GLU A 203 20.68 -2.46 22.54
CA GLU A 203 19.56 -1.86 21.81
C GLU A 203 19.31 -2.56 20.47
N PHE A 204 20.38 -2.88 19.73
CA PHE A 204 20.26 -3.64 18.48
C PHE A 204 19.63 -5.01 18.72
N ALA A 205 20.13 -5.76 19.71
CA ALA A 205 19.60 -7.08 20.06
C ALA A 205 18.11 -6.98 20.41
N LYS A 206 17.70 -5.94 21.15
CA LYS A 206 16.30 -5.72 21.49
C LYS A 206 15.42 -5.41 20.29
N ILE A 207 15.90 -4.60 19.34
CA ILE A 207 15.14 -4.32 18.11
C ILE A 207 15.01 -5.61 17.30
N MET A 208 16.07 -6.39 17.13
CA MET A 208 16.01 -7.66 16.39
C MET A 208 15.08 -8.67 17.07
N ASP A 209 15.13 -8.80 18.40
CA ASP A 209 14.21 -9.65 19.15
C ASP A 209 12.75 -9.20 19.00
N ASN A 210 12.47 -7.90 18.94
CA ASN A 210 11.13 -7.40 18.64
C ASN A 210 10.71 -7.72 17.19
N MET A 211 11.66 -7.66 16.25
CA MET A 211 11.41 -7.83 14.82
C MET A 211 11.31 -9.29 14.38
N VAL A 212 12.01 -10.24 15.01
CA VAL A 212 12.01 -11.66 14.61
C VAL A 212 12.03 -12.52 15.86
N LYS A 213 10.99 -13.34 16.02
CA LYS A 213 10.83 -14.22 17.19
C LYS A 213 11.38 -15.61 16.99
N GLN A 214 11.52 -16.06 15.75
CA GLN A 214 12.08 -17.37 15.45
C GLN A 214 12.88 -17.35 14.15
N TYR A 215 14.07 -17.97 14.21
CA TYR A 215 14.90 -18.23 13.05
C TYR A 215 14.91 -19.74 12.78
N ILE A 216 14.59 -20.12 11.55
CA ILE A 216 14.66 -21.49 11.05
C ILE A 216 15.93 -21.60 10.24
N THR A 217 16.92 -22.23 10.86
CA THR A 217 18.32 -22.32 10.39
C THR A 217 18.73 -23.73 9.98
N SER A 218 17.78 -24.66 9.94
CA SER A 218 17.98 -26.05 9.51
C SER A 218 16.90 -26.45 8.51
N ALA A 219 17.29 -27.20 7.47
CA ALA A 219 16.37 -27.74 6.48
C ALA A 219 15.43 -28.78 7.11
N GLY A 220 14.29 -29.02 6.48
CA GLY A 220 13.30 -30.01 6.92
C GLY A 220 11.89 -29.45 7.14
N THR A 221 11.02 -30.28 7.69
CA THR A 221 9.63 -29.91 7.98
C THR A 221 9.51 -29.26 9.35
N VAL A 222 8.88 -28.09 9.38
CA VAL A 222 8.58 -27.34 10.60
C VAL A 222 7.08 -27.28 10.78
N GLU A 223 6.59 -27.97 11.82
CA GLU A 223 5.16 -28.06 12.16
C GLU A 223 4.79 -27.18 13.36
N THR A 224 5.76 -26.51 13.97
CA THR A 224 5.56 -25.59 15.08
C THR A 224 6.37 -24.32 14.89
N VAL A 225 5.72 -23.18 15.08
CA VAL A 225 6.35 -21.85 15.06
C VAL A 225 6.03 -21.07 16.33
N ALA A 226 6.74 -19.97 16.55
CA ALA A 226 6.48 -19.04 17.65
C ALA A 226 5.01 -18.59 17.67
N ALA A 227 4.44 -18.47 18.87
CA ALA A 227 3.02 -18.15 19.06
C ALA A 227 2.63 -16.77 18.50
N ALA A 228 3.56 -15.82 18.52
CA ALA A 228 3.39 -14.48 17.97
C ALA A 228 4.72 -13.93 17.43
N GLY A 229 4.61 -12.97 16.50
CA GLY A 229 5.76 -12.29 15.90
C GLY A 229 6.23 -12.93 14.61
N ASN A 230 7.32 -12.37 14.07
CA ASN A 230 7.78 -12.73 12.74
C ASN A 230 8.69 -13.98 12.78
N VAL A 231 8.62 -14.76 11.72
CA VAL A 231 9.41 -15.99 11.53
C VAL A 231 10.33 -15.80 10.33
N MET A 232 11.61 -16.15 10.48
CA MET A 232 12.61 -16.06 9.41
C MET A 232 13.13 -17.45 9.03
N VAL A 233 13.04 -17.79 7.76
CA VAL A 233 13.68 -18.96 7.14
C VAL A 233 14.96 -18.48 6.46
N ASN A 234 16.13 -18.96 6.86
CA ASN A 234 17.40 -18.51 6.28
C ASN A 234 18.26 -19.66 5.70
N VAL A 235 17.68 -20.83 5.50
CA VAL A 235 18.30 -21.97 4.80
C VAL A 235 17.33 -22.60 3.80
N PRO A 236 17.81 -23.19 2.71
CA PRO A 236 16.94 -23.87 1.74
C PRO A 236 16.40 -25.20 2.27
N GLY A 237 15.42 -25.78 1.58
CA GLY A 237 14.87 -27.10 1.92
C GLY A 237 13.92 -27.09 3.12
N VAL A 238 13.38 -25.93 3.47
CA VAL A 238 12.42 -25.80 4.57
C VAL A 238 10.99 -25.98 4.04
N THR A 239 10.22 -26.82 4.72
CA THR A 239 8.77 -26.94 4.53
C THR A 239 8.07 -26.50 5.81
N LEU A 240 7.41 -25.35 5.78
CA LEU A 240 6.48 -24.94 6.84
C LEU A 240 5.15 -25.66 6.60
N LYS A 241 4.67 -26.42 7.59
CA LYS A 241 3.51 -27.30 7.42
C LYS A 241 2.46 -27.09 8.51
N ASN A 242 1.23 -26.76 8.11
CA ASN A 242 0.06 -26.59 8.99
C ASN A 242 0.27 -25.58 10.13
N VAL A 243 1.07 -24.54 9.90
CA VAL A 243 1.38 -23.50 10.89
C VAL A 243 0.68 -22.18 10.60
N THR A 244 0.33 -21.45 11.65
CA THR A 244 -0.12 -20.05 11.54
C THR A 244 0.97 -19.14 12.06
N ILE A 245 1.43 -18.21 11.21
CA ILE A 245 2.40 -17.18 11.56
C ILE A 245 1.62 -15.89 11.87
N ASN A 246 1.57 -15.55 13.16
CA ASN A 246 0.94 -14.33 13.69
C ASN A 246 1.92 -13.14 13.58
N GLY A 247 2.30 -12.82 12.34
CA GLY A 247 3.30 -11.82 11.99
C GLY A 247 3.72 -11.97 10.53
N ASN A 248 4.87 -11.42 10.20
CA ASN A 248 5.51 -11.56 8.89
C ASN A 248 6.28 -12.89 8.80
N LEU A 249 6.28 -13.47 7.60
CA LEU A 249 7.17 -14.55 7.22
C LEU A 249 8.29 -13.98 6.36
N ILE A 250 9.55 -14.23 6.70
CA ILE A 250 10.69 -13.78 5.91
C ILE A 250 11.44 -14.99 5.37
N ILE A 251 11.46 -15.14 4.05
CA ILE A 251 12.32 -16.10 3.34
C ILE A 251 13.62 -15.36 3.02
N GLY A 252 14.59 -15.47 3.92
CA GLY A 252 15.86 -14.73 3.91
C GLY A 252 16.80 -15.14 2.78
N ASP A 253 17.82 -14.30 2.57
CA ASP A 253 18.83 -14.44 1.51
C ASP A 253 19.58 -15.80 1.59
N GLY A 254 19.69 -16.40 2.77
CA GLY A 254 20.33 -17.71 2.96
C GLY A 254 19.60 -18.90 2.35
N VAL A 255 18.33 -18.75 1.94
CA VAL A 255 17.67 -19.73 1.05
C VAL A 255 18.35 -19.76 -0.33
N GLY A 256 19.02 -18.68 -0.73
CA GLY A 256 19.82 -18.63 -1.94
C GLY A 256 19.01 -18.92 -3.19
N SER A 257 19.42 -19.94 -3.93
CA SER A 257 18.72 -20.48 -5.12
C SER A 257 17.99 -21.80 -4.83
N GLY A 258 17.92 -22.21 -3.56
CA GLY A 258 17.17 -23.39 -3.13
C GLY A 258 15.67 -23.13 -3.02
N ASP A 259 14.97 -23.98 -2.30
CA ASP A 259 13.52 -23.96 -2.17
C ASP A 259 13.02 -23.67 -0.75
N CYS A 260 11.77 -23.22 -0.69
CA CYS A 260 10.98 -23.12 0.52
C CYS A 260 9.52 -23.44 0.16
N THR A 261 8.90 -24.34 0.93
CA THR A 261 7.53 -24.80 0.72
C THR A 261 6.64 -24.38 1.89
N LEU A 262 5.48 -23.81 1.56
CA LEU A 262 4.42 -23.44 2.49
C LEU A 262 3.24 -24.37 2.23
N ASP A 263 2.97 -25.29 3.15
CA ASP A 263 1.93 -26.32 3.02
C ASP A 263 0.91 -26.17 4.16
N GLY A 264 -0.31 -25.71 3.85
CA GLY A 264 -1.30 -25.39 4.90
C GLY A 264 -0.88 -24.25 5.83
N VAL A 265 -0.11 -23.27 5.32
CA VAL A 265 0.39 -22.15 6.11
C VAL A 265 -0.53 -20.94 6.02
N LYS A 266 -0.83 -20.32 7.17
CA LYS A 266 -1.51 -19.02 7.24
C LYS A 266 -0.53 -17.95 7.72
N VAL A 267 -0.43 -16.84 6.99
CA VAL A 267 0.38 -15.68 7.40
C VAL A 267 -0.54 -14.48 7.61
N THR A 268 -0.56 -13.92 8.82
CA THR A 268 -1.41 -12.76 9.14
C THR A 268 -0.79 -11.43 8.71
N GLY A 269 0.55 -11.38 8.60
CA GLY A 269 1.29 -10.25 8.07
C GLY A 269 1.71 -10.45 6.61
N GLU A 270 2.87 -9.92 6.26
CA GLU A 270 3.46 -10.01 4.93
C GLU A 270 4.44 -11.18 4.82
N THR A 271 4.55 -11.76 3.62
CA THR A 271 5.61 -12.72 3.30
C THR A 271 6.67 -12.05 2.45
N ILE A 272 7.86 -11.87 2.98
CA ILE A 272 8.98 -11.21 2.29
C ILE A 272 9.90 -12.28 1.71
N VAL A 273 10.08 -12.28 0.39
CA VAL A 273 10.85 -13.28 -0.36
C VAL A 273 12.16 -12.65 -0.85
N ARG A 274 13.26 -12.94 -0.15
CA ARG A 274 14.62 -12.48 -0.52
C ARG A 274 15.48 -13.60 -1.08
N GLY A 275 15.23 -14.84 -0.65
CA GLY A 275 15.82 -16.05 -1.22
C GLY A 275 14.81 -16.92 -1.95
N GLY A 276 15.30 -17.94 -2.64
CA GLY A 276 14.52 -18.84 -3.49
C GLY A 276 15.08 -18.90 -4.92
N GLY A 277 15.00 -20.06 -5.55
CA GLY A 277 15.36 -20.27 -6.95
C GLY A 277 14.17 -20.48 -7.88
N VAL A 278 14.46 -21.00 -9.06
CA VAL A 278 13.47 -21.34 -10.10
C VAL A 278 12.50 -22.45 -9.69
N ASN A 279 12.81 -23.20 -8.62
CA ASN A 279 11.99 -24.25 -8.03
C ASN A 279 11.35 -23.86 -6.69
N SER A 280 11.46 -22.59 -6.32
CA SER A 280 10.87 -22.01 -5.12
C SER A 280 9.82 -20.99 -5.54
N ILE A 281 9.24 -20.16 -4.68
CA ILE A 281 8.58 -20.48 -3.42
C ILE A 281 7.31 -21.26 -3.76
N ILE A 282 7.09 -22.40 -3.09
CA ILE A 282 5.91 -23.25 -3.35
C ILE A 282 4.87 -22.96 -2.27
N ILE A 283 3.65 -22.62 -2.66
CA ILE A 283 2.55 -22.26 -1.75
C ILE A 283 1.38 -23.18 -2.07
N LYS A 284 1.04 -24.11 -1.17
CA LYS A 284 0.09 -25.21 -1.42
C LYS A 284 -0.72 -25.60 -0.18
N GLY A 285 -1.59 -26.60 -0.33
CA GLY A 285 -2.30 -27.25 0.78
C GLY A 285 -3.25 -26.33 1.53
N GLY A 286 -3.99 -25.46 0.83
CA GLY A 286 -4.88 -24.48 1.45
C GLY A 286 -4.17 -23.30 2.13
N SER A 287 -2.88 -23.10 1.87
CA SER A 287 -2.13 -21.95 2.41
C SER A 287 -2.82 -20.62 2.07
N SER A 288 -2.83 -19.69 3.02
CA SER A 288 -3.49 -18.39 2.89
C SER A 288 -2.54 -17.25 3.28
N LEU A 289 -2.12 -16.49 2.27
CA LEU A 289 -1.19 -15.37 2.41
C LEU A 289 -1.86 -14.10 1.89
N GLY A 290 -1.72 -13.00 2.64
CA GLY A 290 -2.20 -11.68 2.23
C GLY A 290 -1.32 -11.10 1.13
N THR A 291 -0.20 -10.50 1.53
CA THR A 291 0.78 -9.89 0.62
C THR A 291 2.07 -10.70 0.60
N VAL A 292 2.56 -11.03 -0.59
CA VAL A 292 3.89 -11.60 -0.84
C VAL A 292 4.75 -10.54 -1.53
N VAL A 293 5.82 -10.11 -0.89
CA VAL A 293 6.78 -9.13 -1.42
C VAL A 293 8.01 -9.87 -1.93
N VAL A 294 8.18 -9.93 -3.25
CA VAL A 294 9.37 -10.49 -3.91
C VAL A 294 10.45 -9.42 -4.03
N ALA A 295 11.58 -9.69 -3.40
CA ALA A 295 12.65 -8.74 -3.10
C ALA A 295 14.04 -9.35 -3.28
N LYS A 296 14.15 -10.45 -4.03
CA LYS A 296 15.43 -11.10 -4.34
C LYS A 296 16.23 -10.22 -5.28
N VAL A 297 17.41 -9.79 -4.85
CA VAL A 297 18.22 -8.80 -5.60
C VAL A 297 18.84 -9.40 -6.87
N THR A 298 19.32 -10.64 -6.79
CA THR A 298 19.93 -11.37 -7.91
C THR A 298 19.56 -12.85 -7.89
N GLY A 299 19.51 -13.45 -9.06
CA GLY A 299 19.06 -14.80 -9.34
C GLY A 299 17.57 -14.87 -9.59
N ASN A 300 17.15 -15.78 -10.47
CA ASN A 300 15.74 -16.02 -10.76
C ASN A 300 15.02 -16.55 -9.53
N VAL A 301 13.77 -16.12 -9.32
CA VAL A 301 12.86 -16.66 -8.31
C VAL A 301 11.53 -16.99 -8.94
N ARG A 302 10.96 -18.12 -8.57
CA ARG A 302 9.56 -18.46 -8.91
C ARG A 302 8.69 -18.23 -7.66
N VAL A 303 7.40 -18.00 -7.84
CA VAL A 303 6.38 -18.07 -6.79
C VAL A 303 5.23 -18.87 -7.38
N ALA A 304 5.03 -20.08 -6.88
CA ALA A 304 4.05 -21.03 -7.39
C ALA A 304 2.92 -21.22 -6.38
N VAL A 305 1.71 -20.83 -6.76
CA VAL A 305 0.49 -21.00 -5.96
C VAL A 305 -0.28 -22.21 -6.46
N GLU A 306 -0.25 -23.30 -5.71
CA GLU A 306 -0.76 -24.60 -6.14
C GLU A 306 -2.10 -24.96 -5.47
N GLY A 307 -2.93 -25.71 -6.19
CA GLY A 307 -4.17 -26.26 -5.67
C GLY A 307 -5.17 -25.19 -5.23
N ASP A 308 -5.57 -25.25 -3.97
CA ASP A 308 -6.55 -24.37 -3.32
C ASP A 308 -5.91 -23.24 -2.50
N ALA A 309 -4.57 -23.10 -2.56
CA ALA A 309 -3.87 -22.00 -1.90
C ALA A 309 -4.30 -20.63 -2.44
N LYS A 310 -4.22 -19.61 -1.57
CA LYS A 310 -4.70 -18.25 -1.83
C LYS A 310 -3.61 -17.24 -1.54
N VAL A 311 -3.28 -16.45 -2.56
CA VAL A 311 -2.43 -15.26 -2.44
C VAL A 311 -3.19 -14.04 -2.96
N SER A 312 -3.45 -13.07 -2.08
CA SER A 312 -4.23 -11.89 -2.44
C SER A 312 -3.43 -10.91 -3.29
N VAL A 313 -2.19 -10.61 -2.87
CA VAL A 313 -1.30 -9.67 -3.55
C VAL A 313 0.10 -10.23 -3.64
N ILE A 314 0.71 -10.17 -4.82
CA ILE A 314 2.15 -10.31 -5.01
C ILE A 314 2.71 -8.95 -5.43
N VAL A 315 3.77 -8.48 -4.78
CA VAL A 315 4.49 -7.25 -5.11
C VAL A 315 5.90 -7.63 -5.51
N VAL A 316 6.31 -7.31 -6.74
CA VAL A 316 7.71 -7.41 -7.18
C VAL A 316 8.37 -6.06 -6.91
N ALA A 317 9.12 -5.99 -5.81
CA ALA A 317 9.66 -4.74 -5.27
C ALA A 317 11.14 -4.52 -5.58
N ASP A 318 11.86 -5.56 -6.00
CA ASP A 318 13.29 -5.49 -6.32
C ASP A 318 13.69 -6.67 -7.21
N GLY A 319 14.90 -6.61 -7.77
CA GLY A 319 15.52 -7.70 -8.52
C GLY A 319 16.09 -7.29 -9.87
N LYS A 320 17.06 -8.07 -10.34
CA LYS A 320 17.69 -7.90 -11.66
C LYS A 320 17.33 -9.01 -12.65
N ASP A 321 16.89 -10.15 -12.11
CA ASP A 321 16.67 -11.39 -12.84
C ASP A 321 15.18 -11.76 -12.82
N ASP A 322 14.80 -12.82 -13.54
CA ASP A 322 13.39 -13.14 -13.77
C ASP A 322 12.65 -13.52 -12.48
N VAL A 323 11.49 -12.90 -12.27
CA VAL A 323 10.48 -13.32 -11.31
C VAL A 323 9.37 -14.07 -12.03
N LYS A 324 9.22 -15.36 -11.74
CA LYS A 324 8.20 -16.22 -12.36
C LYS A 324 6.99 -16.39 -11.44
N ILE A 325 5.79 -16.15 -11.95
CA ILE A 325 4.53 -16.29 -11.20
C ILE A 325 3.71 -17.42 -11.81
N GLU A 326 3.32 -18.38 -10.98
CA GLU A 326 2.46 -19.51 -11.35
C GLU A 326 1.23 -19.60 -10.41
N GLY A 327 0.13 -20.14 -10.93
CA GLY A 327 -1.08 -20.38 -10.15
C GLY A 327 -2.06 -19.21 -10.07
N LYS A 328 -2.99 -19.28 -9.11
CA LYS A 328 -4.06 -18.28 -8.94
C LYS A 328 -3.61 -17.14 -8.05
N VAL A 329 -3.64 -15.91 -8.57
CA VAL A 329 -3.23 -14.70 -7.83
C VAL A 329 -4.28 -13.60 -8.00
N GLY A 330 -4.62 -12.91 -6.91
CA GLY A 330 -5.53 -11.77 -6.96
C GLY A 330 -4.91 -10.58 -7.71
N THR A 331 -3.94 -9.92 -7.10
CA THR A 331 -3.25 -8.77 -7.71
C THR A 331 -1.74 -9.03 -7.77
N LEU A 332 -1.13 -8.79 -8.92
CA LEU A 332 0.32 -8.71 -9.10
C LEU A 332 0.72 -7.25 -9.34
N LYS A 333 1.53 -6.67 -8.47
CA LYS A 333 2.11 -5.33 -8.62
C LYS A 333 3.58 -5.45 -8.99
N VAL A 334 4.02 -4.71 -10.00
CA VAL A 334 5.41 -4.65 -10.46
C VAL A 334 5.94 -3.25 -10.20
N GLU A 335 6.68 -3.13 -9.11
CA GLU A 335 7.20 -1.88 -8.53
C GLU A 335 8.72 -1.74 -8.72
N ALA A 336 9.34 -2.65 -9.48
CA ALA A 336 10.74 -2.59 -9.89
C ALA A 336 10.91 -2.85 -11.39
N GLU A 337 12.10 -2.56 -11.91
CA GLU A 337 12.48 -2.84 -13.31
C GLU A 337 12.69 -4.34 -13.59
N THR A 338 12.56 -5.18 -12.56
CA THR A 338 12.70 -6.63 -12.61
C THR A 338 11.82 -7.24 -13.69
N PRO A 339 12.36 -8.08 -14.59
CA PRO A 339 11.55 -8.84 -15.54
C PRO A 339 10.62 -9.80 -14.81
N VAL A 340 9.33 -9.77 -15.16
CA VAL A 340 8.32 -10.68 -14.59
C VAL A 340 7.74 -11.56 -15.69
N VAL A 341 7.67 -12.86 -15.42
CA VAL A 341 7.08 -13.87 -16.31
C VAL A 341 5.89 -14.52 -15.62
N ILE A 342 4.71 -14.31 -16.16
CA ILE A 342 3.47 -14.95 -15.72
C ILE A 342 3.27 -16.18 -16.59
N GLN A 343 3.35 -17.37 -16.01
CA GLN A 343 3.27 -18.65 -16.74
C GLN A 343 2.40 -19.62 -15.94
N LYS A 344 1.57 -20.42 -16.61
CA LYS A 344 0.63 -21.36 -15.96
C LYS A 344 -0.16 -20.71 -14.80
N ALA A 345 -0.60 -19.47 -15.00
CA ALA A 345 -1.18 -18.64 -13.95
C ALA A 345 -2.47 -17.99 -14.41
N ASP A 346 -3.39 -17.82 -13.47
CA ASP A 346 -4.60 -17.01 -13.62
C ASP A 346 -4.49 -15.81 -12.66
N VAL A 347 -4.23 -14.62 -13.21
CA VAL A 347 -4.04 -13.40 -12.43
C VAL A 347 -5.19 -12.42 -12.66
N ALA A 348 -5.91 -12.04 -11.60
CA ALA A 348 -7.09 -11.19 -11.79
C ALA A 348 -6.71 -9.73 -12.12
N THR A 349 -5.65 -9.19 -11.53
CA THR A 349 -5.15 -7.86 -11.84
C THR A 349 -3.63 -7.82 -11.84
N VAL A 350 -3.02 -7.26 -12.89
CA VAL A 350 -1.60 -6.94 -12.96
C VAL A 350 -1.45 -5.43 -13.03
N ARG A 351 -0.57 -4.82 -12.24
CA ARG A 351 -0.28 -3.38 -12.23
C ARG A 351 1.21 -3.15 -12.41
N LEU A 352 1.59 -2.41 -13.45
CA LEU A 352 2.96 -1.99 -13.69
C LEU A 352 3.11 -0.52 -13.27
N THR A 353 3.75 -0.32 -12.13
CA THR A 353 3.92 1.00 -11.50
C THR A 353 5.37 1.48 -11.53
N ALA A 354 6.33 0.61 -11.85
CA ALA A 354 7.71 1.01 -12.12
C ALA A 354 7.94 1.38 -13.59
N ALA A 355 8.71 2.44 -13.81
CA ALA A 355 9.20 2.78 -15.13
C ALA A 355 10.11 1.66 -15.67
N ASN A 356 10.12 1.43 -16.99
CA ASN A 356 10.91 0.38 -17.63
C ASN A 356 10.57 -1.08 -17.20
N ALA A 357 9.56 -1.28 -16.35
CA ALA A 357 9.14 -2.61 -15.94
C ALA A 357 8.77 -3.47 -17.14
N THR A 358 9.22 -4.72 -17.15
CA THR A 358 8.95 -5.68 -18.23
C THR A 358 8.11 -6.83 -17.71
N VAL A 359 6.94 -7.06 -18.31
CA VAL A 359 6.06 -8.19 -17.96
C VAL A 359 5.80 -9.04 -19.19
N THR A 360 5.99 -10.34 -19.06
CA THR A 360 5.63 -11.34 -20.06
C THR A 360 4.45 -12.17 -19.56
N VAL A 361 3.37 -12.21 -20.35
CA VAL A 361 2.24 -13.13 -20.14
C VAL A 361 2.45 -14.31 -21.08
N ASP A 362 2.91 -15.46 -20.56
CA ASP A 362 3.23 -16.62 -21.38
C ASP A 362 1.96 -17.30 -21.95
N LYS A 363 2.14 -18.19 -22.93
CA LYS A 363 1.06 -18.83 -23.71
C LYS A 363 0.00 -19.57 -22.86
N ASP A 364 0.37 -19.99 -21.65
CA ASP A 364 -0.47 -20.75 -20.72
C ASP A 364 -0.92 -19.92 -19.51
N ALA A 365 -0.80 -18.59 -19.61
CA ALA A 365 -1.29 -17.67 -18.61
C ALA A 365 -2.52 -16.88 -19.08
N THR A 366 -3.39 -16.58 -18.11
CA THR A 366 -4.56 -15.71 -18.28
C THR A 366 -4.45 -14.52 -17.33
N VAL A 367 -4.69 -13.31 -17.83
CA VAL A 367 -4.79 -12.10 -17.01
C VAL A 367 -6.12 -11.39 -17.27
N THR A 368 -6.90 -11.10 -16.24
CA THR A 368 -8.18 -10.39 -16.45
C THR A 368 -7.96 -8.90 -16.72
N ASN A 369 -7.26 -8.20 -15.83
CA ASN A 369 -6.99 -6.77 -15.97
C ASN A 369 -5.48 -6.50 -15.91
N LEU A 370 -4.89 -5.96 -16.96
CA LEU A 370 -3.49 -5.59 -17.01
C LEU A 370 -3.39 -4.06 -17.15
N LYS A 371 -2.88 -3.41 -16.10
CA LYS A 371 -2.76 -1.95 -16.02
C LYS A 371 -1.31 -1.52 -16.16
N VAL A 372 -1.04 -0.68 -17.15
CA VAL A 372 0.25 0.01 -17.31
C VAL A 372 0.09 1.43 -16.78
N GLU A 373 0.72 1.71 -15.65
CA GLU A 373 0.59 2.98 -14.92
C GLU A 373 1.87 3.81 -14.96
N ALA A 374 2.99 3.24 -15.43
CA ALA A 374 4.29 3.89 -15.49
C ALA A 374 4.86 3.97 -16.91
N ALA A 375 5.73 4.96 -17.12
CA ALA A 375 6.35 5.23 -18.40
C ALA A 375 7.30 4.12 -18.84
N LYS A 376 7.42 3.92 -20.16
CA LYS A 376 8.36 2.99 -20.82
C LYS A 376 8.24 1.53 -20.39
N ALA A 377 7.16 1.14 -19.72
CA ALA A 377 6.90 -0.25 -19.41
C ALA A 377 6.74 -1.07 -20.70
N ALA A 378 7.21 -2.32 -20.66
CA ALA A 378 7.17 -3.25 -21.78
C ALA A 378 6.28 -4.46 -21.42
N LEU A 379 5.33 -4.76 -22.31
CA LEU A 379 4.48 -5.93 -22.21
C LEU A 379 4.75 -6.89 -23.36
N ASN A 380 4.95 -8.17 -23.04
CA ASN A 380 5.07 -9.24 -24.02
C ASN A 380 3.93 -10.23 -23.80
N ILE A 381 2.89 -10.16 -24.62
CA ILE A 381 1.67 -10.96 -24.45
C ILE A 381 1.72 -12.13 -25.43
N LYS A 382 1.79 -13.34 -24.89
CA LYS A 382 1.70 -14.63 -25.61
C LYS A 382 0.44 -15.41 -25.24
N GLY A 383 -0.08 -15.21 -24.04
CA GLY A 383 -1.29 -15.86 -23.52
C GLY A 383 -2.57 -15.04 -23.76
N THR A 384 -3.49 -15.12 -22.80
CA THR A 384 -4.79 -14.44 -22.86
C THR A 384 -4.84 -13.28 -21.87
N VAL A 385 -5.27 -12.11 -22.34
CA VAL A 385 -5.53 -10.93 -21.50
C VAL A 385 -6.90 -10.36 -21.83
N SER A 386 -7.81 -10.24 -20.87
CA SER A 386 -9.14 -9.67 -21.16
C SER A 386 -9.04 -8.17 -21.46
N THR A 387 -8.44 -7.40 -20.54
CA THR A 387 -8.28 -5.95 -20.72
C THR A 387 -6.85 -5.53 -20.44
N VAL A 388 -6.25 -4.81 -21.39
CA VAL A 388 -5.02 -4.05 -21.20
C VAL A 388 -5.38 -2.57 -21.15
N SER A 389 -5.12 -1.90 -20.03
CA SER A 389 -5.33 -0.46 -19.89
C SER A 389 -4.00 0.27 -19.73
N VAL A 390 -3.72 1.24 -20.60
CA VAL A 390 -2.53 2.09 -20.52
C VAL A 390 -2.95 3.47 -20.04
N ALA A 391 -2.48 3.85 -18.84
CA ALA A 391 -2.79 5.14 -18.24
C ALA A 391 -2.16 6.29 -19.04
N LYS A 392 -2.76 7.49 -18.93
CA LYS A 392 -2.27 8.73 -19.56
C LYS A 392 -0.77 8.98 -19.33
N ASP A 393 -0.31 8.72 -18.12
CA ASP A 393 1.06 9.04 -17.70
C ASP A 393 2.07 7.94 -18.10
N ALA A 394 1.59 6.78 -18.60
CA ALA A 394 2.41 5.67 -19.07
C ALA A 394 2.97 5.92 -20.49
N THR A 395 3.65 7.05 -20.66
CA THR A 395 4.22 7.46 -21.95
C THR A 395 5.29 6.48 -22.43
N GLY A 396 5.28 6.18 -23.74
CA GLY A 396 6.29 5.31 -24.37
C GLY A 396 6.15 3.83 -24.00
N ALA A 397 4.99 3.40 -23.48
CA ALA A 397 4.70 1.99 -23.25
C ALA A 397 4.80 1.20 -24.56
N LYS A 398 5.42 0.02 -24.49
CA LYS A 398 5.58 -0.91 -25.62
C LYS A 398 4.79 -2.18 -25.35
N ILE A 399 3.95 -2.58 -26.30
CA ILE A 399 3.13 -3.78 -26.16
C ILE A 399 3.39 -4.70 -27.36
N THR A 400 4.04 -5.83 -27.12
CA THR A 400 4.24 -6.86 -28.13
C THR A 400 3.15 -7.93 -27.97
N ILE A 401 2.37 -8.20 -29.01
CA ILE A 401 1.32 -9.21 -29.02
C ILE A 401 1.71 -10.32 -30.00
N ALA A 402 1.91 -11.53 -29.48
CA ALA A 402 2.23 -12.69 -30.30
C ALA A 402 1.03 -13.13 -31.15
N LYS A 403 1.28 -13.84 -32.25
CA LYS A 403 0.26 -14.29 -33.21
C LYS A 403 -0.95 -14.98 -32.58
N GLU A 404 -0.69 -15.89 -31.65
CA GLU A 404 -1.72 -16.72 -31.00
C GLU A 404 -2.24 -16.11 -29.68
N ALA A 405 -1.73 -14.94 -29.29
CA ALA A 405 -2.17 -14.26 -28.08
C ALA A 405 -3.58 -13.68 -28.27
N LYS A 406 -4.36 -13.68 -27.19
CA LYS A 406 -5.72 -13.12 -27.19
C LYS A 406 -5.77 -11.90 -26.31
N VAL A 407 -6.13 -10.75 -26.87
CA VAL A 407 -6.36 -9.50 -26.13
C VAL A 407 -7.74 -8.98 -26.48
N ASN A 408 -8.71 -9.04 -25.56
CA ASN A 408 -10.09 -8.66 -25.90
C ASN A 408 -10.23 -7.14 -26.05
N THR A 409 -9.66 -6.37 -25.11
CA THR A 409 -9.71 -4.90 -25.16
C THR A 409 -8.36 -4.29 -24.81
N LEU A 410 -7.90 -3.38 -25.67
CA LEU A 410 -6.81 -2.45 -25.39
C LEU A 410 -7.39 -1.04 -25.19
N GLU A 411 -7.34 -0.54 -23.96
CA GLU A 411 -7.71 0.83 -23.62
C GLU A 411 -6.44 1.70 -23.54
N ALA A 412 -6.15 2.46 -24.60
CA ALA A 412 -4.96 3.29 -24.71
C ALA A 412 -5.29 4.76 -24.37
N ASN A 413 -5.04 5.19 -23.13
CA ASN A 413 -5.19 6.59 -22.71
C ASN A 413 -3.90 7.41 -22.88
N ALA A 414 -2.80 6.76 -23.29
CA ALA A 414 -1.56 7.39 -23.74
C ALA A 414 -1.22 6.92 -25.16
N ASN A 415 -0.23 7.55 -25.79
CA ASN A 415 0.31 7.04 -27.06
C ASN A 415 1.06 5.72 -26.81
N VAL A 416 0.64 4.66 -27.48
CA VAL A 416 1.18 3.31 -27.33
C VAL A 416 1.74 2.83 -28.67
N THR A 417 2.88 2.15 -28.63
CA THR A 417 3.37 1.38 -29.77
C THR A 417 3.10 -0.09 -29.53
N THR A 418 2.38 -0.70 -30.47
CA THR A 418 2.10 -2.14 -30.47
C THR A 418 2.88 -2.83 -31.58
N SER A 419 3.51 -3.96 -31.30
CA SER A 419 4.27 -4.77 -32.26
C SER A 419 3.84 -6.24 -32.23
N GLY A 420 4.32 -7.02 -33.21
CA GLY A 420 4.02 -8.46 -33.34
C GLY A 420 2.90 -8.79 -34.33
N GLU A 421 2.66 -10.08 -34.52
CA GLU A 421 1.66 -10.59 -35.47
C GLU A 421 0.22 -10.57 -34.92
N GLY A 422 0.06 -10.48 -33.60
CA GLY A 422 -1.25 -10.46 -32.94
C GLY A 422 -1.87 -9.07 -32.90
N LYS A 423 -3.20 -9.00 -32.75
CA LYS A 423 -3.97 -7.75 -32.63
C LYS A 423 -5.03 -7.84 -31.55
N PRO A 424 -5.35 -6.74 -30.83
CA PRO A 424 -6.48 -6.72 -29.93
C PRO A 424 -7.80 -6.82 -30.70
N GLU A 425 -8.83 -7.42 -30.09
CA GLU A 425 -10.17 -7.50 -30.69
C GLU A 425 -10.85 -6.14 -30.72
N ASN A 426 -10.70 -5.35 -29.64
CA ASN A 426 -11.21 -3.99 -29.53
C ASN A 426 -10.12 -3.02 -29.06
N THR A 427 -10.13 -1.80 -29.58
CA THR A 427 -9.23 -0.71 -29.16
C THR A 427 -10.06 0.53 -28.80
N THR A 428 -9.86 1.03 -27.59
CA THR A 428 -10.54 2.21 -27.04
C THR A 428 -9.52 3.18 -26.43
N GLY A 429 -9.99 4.33 -25.93
CA GLY A 429 -9.16 5.32 -25.24
C GLY A 429 -8.88 6.58 -26.06
N THR A 430 -8.18 7.53 -25.44
CA THR A 430 -7.93 8.87 -26.01
C THR A 430 -6.56 9.01 -26.67
N GLY A 431 -5.63 8.09 -26.41
CA GLY A 431 -4.29 8.08 -26.99
C GLY A 431 -4.26 7.48 -28.39
N THR A 432 -3.13 7.58 -29.09
CA THR A 432 -2.97 6.94 -30.41
C THR A 432 -2.28 5.58 -30.28
N VAL A 433 -2.70 4.60 -31.07
CA VAL A 433 -2.06 3.27 -31.14
C VAL A 433 -1.31 3.17 -32.46
N THR A 434 0.02 3.06 -32.39
CA THR A 434 0.84 2.89 -33.59
C THR A 434 1.26 1.43 -33.70
N THR A 435 0.98 0.79 -34.83
CA THR A 435 1.43 -0.58 -35.12
C THR A 435 2.62 -0.55 -36.07
N ASP A 436 3.46 -1.59 -36.06
CA ASP A 436 4.53 -1.78 -37.05
C ASP A 436 3.99 -1.83 -38.51
N ASN A 437 2.69 -2.07 -38.69
CA ASN A 437 1.99 -2.11 -39.98
C ASN A 437 1.14 -0.84 -40.28
N GLY A 438 1.26 0.23 -39.49
CA GLY A 438 0.56 1.51 -39.70
C GLY A 438 -0.11 2.09 -38.46
N LYS A 439 -0.53 3.36 -38.55
CA LYS A 439 -1.18 4.10 -37.45
C LYS A 439 -2.66 3.70 -37.33
N ILE A 440 -3.09 3.29 -36.13
CA ILE A 440 -4.50 3.06 -35.79
C ILE A 440 -4.95 4.18 -34.85
N THR A 441 -5.85 5.04 -35.31
CA THR A 441 -6.53 6.00 -34.43
C THR A 441 -7.72 5.30 -33.78
N PRO A 442 -7.84 5.28 -32.43
CA PRO A 442 -9.02 4.70 -31.78
C PRO A 442 -10.30 5.36 -32.26
N ALA A 443 -11.37 4.58 -32.37
CA ALA A 443 -12.67 5.10 -32.76
C ALA A 443 -13.21 6.03 -31.66
N THR A 444 -13.45 7.29 -32.00
CA THR A 444 -14.22 8.22 -31.18
C THR A 444 -15.66 7.68 -31.05
N PRO A 445 -16.32 7.78 -29.88
CA PRO A 445 -17.76 7.51 -29.81
C PRO A 445 -18.48 8.46 -30.77
N SER A 446 -19.04 7.90 -31.84
CA SER A 446 -19.82 8.66 -32.82
C SER A 446 -21.15 9.05 -32.18
N THR A 447 -21.33 10.33 -31.87
CA THR A 447 -22.66 10.95 -31.79
C THR A 447 -23.18 11.12 -33.20
N GLY A 448 -24.03 10.18 -33.64
CA GLY A 448 -24.66 10.19 -34.96
C GLY A 448 -25.58 11.40 -35.13
N GLY A 449 -25.06 12.47 -35.73
CA GLY A 449 -25.83 13.60 -36.25
C GLY A 449 -25.82 13.57 -37.77
N GLY A 450 -26.65 12.72 -38.37
CA GLY A 450 -26.90 12.68 -39.81
C GLY A 450 -28.12 13.52 -40.17
N GLY A 451 -27.90 14.68 -40.80
CA GLY A 451 -28.94 15.45 -41.46
C GLY A 451 -29.22 14.91 -42.87
N GLY A 452 -30.50 14.84 -43.24
CA GLY A 452 -30.96 14.55 -44.60
C GLY A 452 -32.48 14.77 -44.68
N GLY A 453 -32.91 15.73 -45.50
CA GLY A 453 -34.28 16.23 -45.53
C GLY A 453 -35.25 15.51 -46.47
N GLY A 454 -36.54 15.82 -46.27
CA GLY A 454 -37.51 16.18 -47.32
C GLY A 454 -38.21 15.06 -48.12
N GLY A 455 -39.51 14.84 -47.84
CA GLY A 455 -40.47 14.26 -48.79
C GLY A 455 -41.56 13.43 -48.12
N GLY A 456 -42.80 13.96 -48.04
CA GLY A 456 -43.87 13.43 -47.19
C GLY A 456 -44.91 12.51 -47.83
N SER A 457 -45.80 11.97 -46.99
CA SER A 457 -47.23 11.72 -47.25
C SER A 457 -47.96 11.26 -45.96
N THR A 458 -49.27 11.54 -45.96
CA THR A 458 -50.29 11.66 -44.89
C THR A 458 -50.87 10.32 -44.34
N PRO A 459 -51.75 10.33 -43.29
CA PRO A 459 -51.59 9.49 -42.09
C PRO A 459 -52.66 8.40 -41.79
N THR A 460 -52.31 7.50 -40.83
CA THR A 460 -53.16 6.69 -39.89
C THR A 460 -54.07 5.58 -40.50
N PRO A 461 -54.48 4.52 -39.77
CA PRO A 461 -54.28 4.17 -38.35
C PRO A 461 -53.82 2.71 -38.06
N THR A 462 -53.38 2.49 -36.81
CA THR A 462 -52.96 1.20 -36.25
C THR A 462 -54.14 0.43 -35.61
N PRO A 463 -54.24 -0.90 -35.81
CA PRO A 463 -54.85 -1.79 -34.84
C PRO A 463 -53.99 -3.03 -34.46
N THR A 464 -53.66 -3.10 -33.17
CA THR A 464 -53.74 -4.20 -32.17
C THR A 464 -53.50 -5.68 -32.56
N PRO A 465 -52.65 -6.43 -31.80
CA PRO A 465 -52.75 -7.88 -31.64
C PRO A 465 -53.66 -8.31 -30.47
N ALA A 466 -54.26 -9.50 -30.65
CA ALA A 466 -55.40 -10.07 -29.94
C ALA A 466 -55.23 -10.42 -28.43
N LYS A 467 -56.39 -10.39 -27.74
CA LYS A 467 -56.67 -10.86 -26.36
C LYS A 467 -56.97 -12.36 -26.33
N TYR A 468 -56.90 -12.98 -25.14
CA TYR A 468 -57.98 -13.66 -24.36
C TYR A 468 -57.32 -14.27 -23.10
N SER A 469 -57.89 -14.36 -21.88
CA SER A 469 -59.06 -13.80 -21.18
C SER A 469 -59.12 -14.47 -19.79
N LEU A 470 -59.56 -13.77 -18.74
CA LEU A 470 -60.49 -14.21 -17.67
C LEU A 470 -60.31 -13.33 -16.42
N THR A 471 -61.33 -12.98 -15.61
CA THR A 471 -62.70 -12.49 -15.80
C THR A 471 -63.04 -11.79 -14.48
N ILE A 472 -63.85 -10.74 -14.60
CA ILE A 472 -64.19 -9.70 -13.63
C ILE A 472 -65.29 -10.15 -12.66
N GLY A 473 -65.20 -9.66 -11.41
CA GLY A 473 -66.36 -9.34 -10.59
C GLY A 473 -65.92 -8.54 -9.36
N ASN A 474 -66.40 -7.35 -9.03
CA ASN A 474 -67.40 -6.48 -9.64
C ASN A 474 -67.07 -5.03 -9.24
N GLU A 475 -67.25 -4.13 -10.21
CA GLU A 475 -67.79 -2.76 -10.11
C GLU A 475 -67.24 -1.79 -9.03
N LYS A 476 -66.84 -0.55 -9.33
CA LYS A 476 -67.13 0.27 -10.51
C LYS A 476 -66.22 1.51 -10.52
N THR A 477 -65.78 1.85 -11.74
CA THR A 477 -65.50 3.19 -12.28
C THR A 477 -64.44 4.08 -11.61
N GLN A 478 -63.46 4.65 -12.31
CA GLN A 478 -62.81 4.45 -13.60
C GLN A 478 -61.76 5.59 -13.65
N VAL A 479 -60.54 5.26 -14.12
CA VAL A 479 -59.60 6.18 -14.77
C VAL A 479 -59.07 7.29 -13.85
N THR A 480 -58.01 7.04 -13.06
CA THR A 480 -56.67 6.76 -13.59
C THR A 480 -56.02 5.51 -12.93
N THR A 481 -56.36 4.35 -13.47
CA THR A 481 -55.73 3.02 -13.31
C THR A 481 -54.22 3.11 -13.66
N GLN A 482 -53.18 2.54 -12.99
CA GLN A 482 -53.00 1.41 -12.07
C GLN A 482 -51.70 1.58 -11.22
N ILE A 483 -51.69 2.42 -10.17
CA ILE A 483 -50.62 2.44 -9.13
C ILE A 483 -51.21 2.20 -7.72
N THR A 484 -52.53 2.05 -7.63
CA THR A 484 -53.25 2.02 -6.35
C THR A 484 -53.53 0.61 -5.82
N ASP A 485 -53.23 -0.46 -6.57
CA ASP A 485 -53.38 -1.84 -6.08
C ASP A 485 -52.06 -2.45 -5.54
N LEU A 486 -51.07 -1.58 -5.31
CA LEU A 486 -49.97 -1.83 -4.37
C LEU A 486 -50.07 -0.95 -3.12
N VAL A 487 -51.22 -0.31 -2.87
CA VAL A 487 -51.38 0.50 -1.65
C VAL A 487 -51.40 -0.34 -0.37
N THR A 488 -51.86 -1.59 -0.32
CA THR A 488 -52.31 -2.12 0.99
C THR A 488 -51.71 -3.45 1.41
N ARG A 489 -50.57 -3.85 0.83
CA ARG A 489 -49.86 -5.08 1.20
C ARG A 489 -48.40 -4.90 1.63
N SER A 490 -47.99 -3.69 2.02
CA SER A 490 -46.80 -3.53 2.88
C SER A 490 -47.11 -2.90 4.24
N ASP A 491 -48.30 -2.31 4.43
CA ASP A 491 -48.75 -1.80 5.73
C ASP A 491 -49.18 -2.87 6.75
N ALA A 492 -49.05 -4.16 6.40
CA ALA A 492 -49.17 -5.28 7.34
C ALA A 492 -47.86 -6.09 7.52
N GLN A 493 -46.73 -5.63 6.93
CA GLN A 493 -45.39 -6.24 7.09
C GLN A 493 -44.29 -5.19 7.35
N LEU A 494 -44.63 -3.92 7.52
CA LEU A 494 -43.69 -2.88 7.98
C LEU A 494 -43.45 -2.87 9.50
N ALA A 495 -43.95 -3.88 10.21
CA ALA A 495 -43.59 -4.19 11.57
C ALA A 495 -42.56 -5.34 11.61
N THR A 496 -41.32 -5.05 11.18
CA THR A 496 -40.01 -5.62 11.62
C THR A 496 -38.91 -5.30 10.57
N GLY A 497 -38.05 -4.28 10.61
CA GLY A 497 -37.66 -3.22 11.54
C GLY A 497 -36.40 -2.53 10.92
N ASN A 498 -35.99 -1.27 11.18
CA ASN A 498 -36.42 -0.30 12.18
C ASN A 498 -35.89 1.13 11.85
N TYR A 499 -36.07 1.68 10.63
CA TYR A 499 -35.51 3.00 10.27
C TYR A 499 -36.37 4.20 10.72
N VAL A 500 -37.69 4.13 10.55
CA VAL A 500 -38.60 5.25 10.82
C VAL A 500 -38.72 5.56 12.33
N ASN A 501 -38.63 4.52 13.17
CA ASN A 501 -38.65 4.68 14.63
C ASN A 501 -37.35 5.31 15.15
N PHE A 502 -36.20 5.02 14.53
CA PHE A 502 -34.92 5.62 14.91
C PHE A 502 -34.89 7.11 14.60
N THR A 503 -35.35 7.51 13.41
CA THR A 503 -35.39 8.93 13.02
C THR A 503 -36.38 9.72 13.89
N LYS A 504 -37.56 9.16 14.21
CA LYS A 504 -38.50 9.79 15.14
C LYS A 504 -37.97 9.83 16.58
N ALA A 505 -37.24 8.80 17.03
CA ALA A 505 -36.59 8.79 18.35
C ALA A 505 -35.47 9.84 18.44
N LEU A 506 -34.67 10.04 17.38
CA LEU A 506 -33.64 11.08 17.33
C LEU A 506 -34.25 12.48 17.41
N ILE A 507 -35.32 12.72 16.65
CA ILE A 507 -36.05 14.00 16.65
C ILE A 507 -36.70 14.25 18.02
N THR A 508 -37.21 13.20 18.67
CA THR A 508 -37.81 13.30 20.01
C THR A 508 -36.75 13.49 21.10
N PHE A 509 -35.58 12.86 20.97
CA PHE A 509 -34.43 13.05 21.86
C PHE A 509 -33.87 14.48 21.77
N ALA A 510 -33.65 14.97 20.55
CA ALA A 510 -33.12 16.30 20.29
C ALA A 510 -34.03 17.43 20.80
N ASN A 511 -35.34 17.15 20.93
CA ASN A 511 -36.33 18.11 21.42
C ASN A 511 -36.81 17.83 22.87
N SER A 512 -36.22 16.84 23.57
CA SER A 512 -36.62 16.46 24.94
C SER A 512 -35.90 17.29 26.00
N LYS A 513 -36.62 17.70 27.05
CA LYS A 513 -36.03 18.33 28.26
C LYS A 513 -35.42 17.33 29.24
N ASP A 514 -35.77 16.04 29.16
CA ASP A 514 -35.21 14.95 29.97
C ASP A 514 -34.35 14.04 29.07
N LEU A 515 -33.09 14.44 28.90
CA LEU A 515 -32.13 13.76 28.03
C LEU A 515 -31.66 12.39 28.57
N PRO A 516 -31.41 12.18 29.88
CA PRO A 516 -30.91 10.90 30.38
C PRO A 516 -31.83 9.70 30.13
N SER A 517 -33.14 9.85 30.34
CA SER A 517 -34.12 8.78 30.13
C SER A 517 -34.27 8.41 28.65
N GLN A 518 -34.17 9.40 27.76
CA GLN A 518 -34.30 9.20 26.31
C GLN A 518 -33.00 8.67 25.67
N LYS A 519 -31.83 8.98 26.26
CA LYS A 519 -30.55 8.37 25.91
C LYS A 519 -30.56 6.86 26.21
N ALA A 520 -31.05 6.46 27.39
CA ALA A 520 -31.14 5.06 27.77
C ALA A 520 -32.08 4.25 26.85
N LYS A 521 -33.19 4.86 26.39
CA LYS A 521 -34.09 4.25 25.39
C LYS A 521 -33.42 4.07 24.02
N LEU A 522 -32.65 5.05 23.57
CA LEU A 522 -31.95 4.98 22.28
C LEU A 522 -30.82 3.95 22.31
N GLU A 523 -30.08 3.86 23.41
CA GLU A 523 -29.03 2.86 23.63
C GLU A 523 -29.61 1.43 23.73
N ALA A 524 -30.77 1.25 24.37
CA ALA A 524 -31.49 -0.03 24.38
C ALA A 524 -31.93 -0.46 22.96
N MET A 525 -32.48 0.47 22.17
CA MET A 525 -32.90 0.20 20.77
C MET A 525 -31.73 -0.16 19.84
N LEU A 526 -30.52 0.35 20.11
CA LEU A 526 -29.29 0.01 19.37
C LEU A 526 -28.73 -1.36 19.76
N SER A 527 -29.01 -1.84 20.98
CA SER A 527 -28.53 -3.13 21.49
C SER A 527 -29.34 -4.34 21.00
N GLU A 528 -30.59 -4.14 20.57
CA GLU A 528 -31.47 -5.21 20.07
C GLU A 528 -31.28 -5.52 18.57
N SER A 529 -30.54 -4.71 17.82
CA SER A 529 -30.25 -4.95 16.39
C SER A 529 -28.85 -5.54 16.19
N ASN A 530 -28.77 -6.80 15.76
CA ASN A 530 -27.53 -7.45 15.32
C ASN A 530 -26.76 -6.55 14.33
N THR A 531 -25.56 -6.15 14.71
CA THR A 531 -24.70 -5.12 14.10
C THR A 531 -24.01 -5.54 12.80
N GLU A 532 -24.66 -6.34 11.96
CA GLU A 532 -24.19 -6.69 10.62
C GLU A 532 -25.35 -6.70 9.62
N LYS A 533 -26.08 -5.58 9.48
CA LYS A 533 -26.83 -5.19 8.27
C LYS A 533 -27.63 -3.92 8.53
N PHE A 534 -26.98 -2.78 8.41
CA PHE A 534 -27.69 -1.55 8.03
C PHE A 534 -27.19 -1.18 6.63
N ALA A 535 -27.96 -1.53 5.61
CA ALA A 535 -27.71 -1.09 4.25
C ALA A 535 -28.00 0.42 4.19
N PHE A 536 -26.95 1.23 4.18
CA PHE A 536 -27.01 2.69 4.01
C PHE A 536 -27.34 3.10 2.56
N GLU A 537 -28.12 2.30 1.83
CA GLU A 537 -28.30 2.45 0.39
C GLU A 537 -29.31 3.53 -0.01
N THR A 538 -29.98 4.18 0.94
CA THR A 538 -31.03 5.18 0.60
C THR A 538 -30.71 6.62 1.02
N VAL A 539 -29.47 6.92 1.44
CA VAL A 539 -29.01 8.31 1.60
C VAL A 539 -28.18 8.70 0.37
N ASP A 540 -28.83 9.35 -0.61
CA ASP A 540 -28.22 9.79 -1.88
C ASP A 540 -27.22 10.93 -1.75
N ASN A 541 -27.00 11.43 -0.53
CA ASN A 541 -25.99 12.46 -0.27
C ASN A 541 -24.76 11.86 0.42
N VAL A 542 -23.74 11.58 -0.40
CA VAL A 542 -22.46 10.97 0.01
C VAL A 542 -21.76 11.77 1.12
N SER A 543 -21.90 13.09 1.13
CA SER A 543 -21.29 13.96 2.14
C SER A 543 -21.99 13.85 3.50
N LEU A 544 -23.32 13.75 3.54
CA LEU A 544 -24.06 13.48 4.78
C LEU A 544 -23.77 12.07 5.31
N LYS A 545 -23.71 11.08 4.42
CA LYS A 545 -23.40 9.68 4.75
C LYS A 545 -22.00 9.54 5.36
N ASN A 546 -21.02 10.27 4.82
CA ASN A 546 -19.67 10.33 5.38
C ASN A 546 -19.59 11.16 6.68
N ALA A 547 -20.36 12.23 6.81
CA ALA A 547 -20.41 13.03 8.04
C ALA A 547 -21.03 12.27 9.22
N TYR A 548 -22.13 11.53 8.99
CA TYR A 548 -22.74 10.67 10.00
C TYR A 548 -21.84 9.48 10.39
N LYS A 549 -21.17 8.87 9.41
CA LYS A 549 -20.20 7.80 9.65
C LYS A 549 -19.01 8.30 10.49
N LYS A 550 -18.49 9.48 10.16
CA LYS A 550 -17.39 10.14 10.90
C LYS A 550 -17.81 10.59 12.31
N PHE A 551 -19.07 10.99 12.50
CA PHE A 551 -19.65 11.32 13.81
C PHE A 551 -19.77 10.08 14.71
N ALA A 552 -20.25 8.96 14.17
CA ALA A 552 -20.33 7.68 14.89
C ALA A 552 -18.96 7.14 15.32
N GLU A 553 -17.91 7.47 14.55
CA GLU A 553 -16.53 7.04 14.79
C GLU A 553 -15.77 7.93 15.81
N THR A 554 -16.17 9.18 16.04
CA THR A 554 -15.31 10.16 16.76
C THR A 554 -15.84 10.65 18.12
N LYS A 555 -17.11 10.39 18.49
CA LYS A 555 -17.72 10.74 19.80
C LYS A 555 -17.49 12.21 20.28
N LYS A 556 -17.35 13.19 19.38
CA LYS A 556 -17.19 14.61 19.77
C LYS A 556 -18.49 15.39 19.54
N ILE A 557 -19.12 15.80 20.65
CA ILE A 557 -20.43 16.50 20.67
C ILE A 557 -20.30 17.98 20.24
N ASP A 558 -19.13 18.59 20.42
CA ASP A 558 -18.94 20.05 20.20
C ASP A 558 -18.94 20.45 18.71
N GLU A 559 -18.57 19.53 17.79
CA GLU A 559 -18.58 19.78 16.33
C GLU A 559 -20.01 19.72 15.73
N LEU A 560 -20.92 18.96 16.36
CA LEU A 560 -22.30 18.86 15.91
C LEU A 560 -23.07 20.17 16.18
N GLN A 561 -22.72 20.88 17.25
CA GLN A 561 -23.36 22.13 17.65
C GLN A 561 -23.03 23.29 16.69
N ALA A 562 -21.81 23.33 16.14
CA ALA A 562 -21.40 24.30 15.12
C ALA A 562 -22.05 24.04 13.75
N LEU A 563 -22.19 22.76 13.36
CA LEU A 563 -22.83 22.37 12.10
C LEU A 563 -24.36 22.59 12.13
N LEU A 564 -24.97 22.36 13.29
CA LEU A 564 -26.40 22.61 13.52
C LEU A 564 -26.69 24.13 13.57
N LEU A 565 -25.79 24.95 14.14
CA LEU A 565 -25.89 26.42 14.10
C LEU A 565 -25.75 26.97 12.67
N ALA A 566 -24.86 26.43 11.85
CA ALA A 566 -24.68 26.82 10.46
C ALA A 566 -25.90 26.43 9.59
N THR A 567 -26.51 25.27 9.87
CA THR A 567 -27.70 24.80 9.15
C THR A 567 -28.96 25.56 9.60
N ALA A 568 -29.04 25.97 10.86
CA ALA A 568 -30.14 26.76 11.42
C ALA A 568 -30.19 28.21 10.88
N ALA A 569 -29.07 28.78 10.41
CA ALA A 569 -29.03 30.14 9.88
C ALA A 569 -29.58 30.31 8.43
N VAL A 570 -29.88 29.20 7.72
CA VAL A 570 -30.34 29.21 6.31
C VAL A 570 -31.81 28.79 6.16
N LEU A 571 -32.47 28.47 7.28
CA LEU A 571 -33.83 27.95 7.32
C LEU A 571 -34.88 29.07 7.43
N ASP A 572 -34.86 30.06 6.53
CA ASP A 572 -36.12 30.76 6.20
C ASP A 572 -36.14 31.63 4.91
N GLN A 573 -35.51 31.27 3.78
CA GLN A 573 -35.66 32.09 2.54
C GLN A 573 -35.70 31.28 1.22
N PRO A 574 -36.19 31.86 0.09
CA PRO A 574 -36.54 31.16 -1.16
C PRO A 574 -35.36 30.54 -1.93
N THR A 575 -35.67 29.56 -2.78
CA THR A 575 -34.76 28.57 -3.36
C THR A 575 -33.77 29.08 -4.41
N SER A 576 -34.05 30.18 -5.12
CA SER A 576 -33.17 30.67 -6.20
C SER A 576 -31.88 31.33 -5.70
N ASP A 577 -31.94 32.01 -4.54
CA ASP A 577 -30.78 32.69 -3.97
C ASP A 577 -29.84 31.70 -3.25
N LYS A 578 -30.41 30.59 -2.77
CA LYS A 578 -29.68 29.51 -2.08
C LYS A 578 -28.65 28.83 -2.98
N GLU A 579 -29.02 28.51 -4.21
CA GLU A 579 -28.16 27.75 -5.12
C GLU A 579 -26.97 28.60 -5.62
N LYS A 580 -27.21 29.88 -5.87
CA LYS A 580 -26.19 30.85 -6.29
C LYS A 580 -25.19 31.14 -5.17
N ILE A 581 -25.67 31.35 -3.94
CA ILE A 581 -24.82 31.59 -2.75
C ILE A 581 -24.01 30.34 -2.40
N THR A 582 -24.61 29.14 -2.47
CA THR A 582 -23.92 27.87 -2.17
C THR A 582 -22.80 27.60 -3.19
N THR A 583 -23.05 27.92 -4.47
CA THR A 583 -22.05 27.78 -5.54
C THR A 583 -20.90 28.78 -5.38
N GLU A 584 -21.22 30.06 -5.11
CA GLU A 584 -20.19 31.09 -4.89
C GLU A 584 -19.34 30.83 -3.64
N TYR A 585 -19.94 30.25 -2.59
CA TYR A 585 -19.23 29.86 -1.36
C TYR A 585 -18.32 28.65 -1.58
N ALA A 586 -18.78 27.63 -2.32
CA ALA A 586 -17.96 26.47 -2.66
C ALA A 586 -16.75 26.83 -3.53
N GLU A 587 -16.92 27.76 -4.48
CA GLU A 587 -15.82 28.30 -5.30
C GLU A 587 -14.82 29.14 -4.46
N LEU A 588 -15.30 29.84 -3.43
CA LEU A 588 -14.46 30.60 -2.48
C LEU A 588 -13.66 29.70 -1.54
N VAL A 589 -14.27 28.61 -1.02
CA VAL A 589 -13.56 27.59 -0.24
C VAL A 589 -12.46 26.95 -1.09
N ALA A 590 -12.74 26.64 -2.36
CA ALA A 590 -11.73 26.16 -3.29
C ALA A 590 -10.60 27.17 -3.54
N ALA A 591 -10.88 28.48 -3.49
CA ALA A 591 -9.87 29.53 -3.59
C ALA A 591 -8.97 29.60 -2.33
N LEU A 592 -9.53 29.38 -1.14
CA LEU A 592 -8.80 29.36 0.15
C LEU A 592 -7.99 28.07 0.35
N GLU A 593 -8.46 26.93 -0.19
CA GLU A 593 -7.75 25.63 -0.20
C GLU A 593 -6.63 25.54 -1.26
N GLY A 594 -6.20 26.68 -1.84
CA GLY A 594 -4.96 26.79 -2.61
C GLY A 594 -5.05 26.44 -4.10
N LYS A 595 -6.25 26.50 -4.70
CA LYS A 595 -6.45 26.29 -6.16
C LYS A 595 -6.53 27.59 -6.98
N ALA A 596 -6.46 28.77 -6.35
CA ALA A 596 -6.57 30.06 -7.00
C ALA A 596 -5.27 30.88 -6.90
N PHE A 597 -4.98 31.67 -7.93
CA PHE A 597 -3.81 32.54 -7.98
C PHE A 597 -4.21 33.99 -7.71
N ILE A 598 -3.34 34.73 -7.01
CA ILE A 598 -3.49 36.17 -6.87
C ILE A 598 -3.26 36.81 -8.25
N THR A 599 -4.23 37.60 -8.71
CA THR A 599 -4.18 38.26 -10.03
C THR A 599 -3.90 39.75 -9.92
N SER A 600 -4.20 40.38 -8.78
CA SER A 600 -3.74 41.73 -8.45
C SER A 600 -3.77 42.01 -6.94
N TYR A 601 -2.82 42.85 -6.48
CA TYR A 601 -2.74 43.34 -5.12
C TYR A 601 -2.55 44.86 -5.15
N ASN A 602 -3.34 45.59 -4.35
CA ASN A 602 -3.12 47.01 -4.11
C ASN A 602 -3.18 47.28 -2.60
N GLY A 603 -2.02 47.52 -2.00
CA GLY A 603 -1.88 47.83 -0.58
C GLY A 603 -0.95 49.01 -0.36
N LYS A 604 -1.40 49.96 0.46
CA LYS A 604 -0.55 50.98 1.11
C LYS A 604 -0.60 50.71 2.61
N THR A 605 0.55 50.79 3.26
CA THR A 605 0.69 50.55 4.70
C THR A 605 -0.31 51.40 5.49
N GLY A 606 -1.20 50.75 6.25
CA GLY A 606 -2.23 51.43 7.07
C GLY A 606 -3.61 51.64 6.44
N THR A 607 -3.91 51.05 5.27
CA THR A 607 -5.26 51.01 4.66
C THR A 607 -5.74 49.55 4.54
N LEU A 608 -7.05 49.28 4.44
CA LEU A 608 -7.54 47.92 4.11
C LEU A 608 -6.97 47.49 2.75
N ASN A 609 -6.18 46.42 2.76
CA ASN A 609 -5.51 45.92 1.56
C ASN A 609 -6.50 45.13 0.72
N LYS A 610 -6.68 45.51 -0.55
CA LYS A 610 -7.58 44.82 -1.49
C LYS A 610 -6.79 43.80 -2.30
N ILE A 611 -7.14 42.52 -2.15
CA ILE A 611 -6.62 41.40 -2.94
C ILE A 611 -7.72 40.94 -3.90
N THR A 612 -7.42 40.88 -5.20
CA THR A 612 -8.34 40.29 -6.17
C THR A 612 -7.86 38.88 -6.52
N VAL A 613 -8.73 37.89 -6.33
CA VAL A 613 -8.47 36.48 -6.67
C VAL A 613 -9.41 36.07 -7.78
N THR A 614 -8.87 35.44 -8.83
CA THR A 614 -9.68 34.97 -9.96
C THR A 614 -9.71 33.45 -9.97
N THR A 615 -10.91 32.86 -10.01
CA THR A 615 -11.12 31.41 -10.20
C THR A 615 -11.96 31.21 -11.46
N GLY A 616 -11.34 30.63 -12.50
CA GLY A 616 -11.98 30.55 -13.81
C GLY A 616 -12.30 31.94 -14.36
N SER A 617 -13.58 32.23 -14.63
CA SER A 617 -14.05 33.51 -15.18
C SER A 617 -14.51 34.53 -14.12
N LYS A 618 -14.46 34.20 -12.83
CA LYS A 618 -14.99 35.04 -11.73
C LYS A 618 -13.87 35.69 -10.92
N SER A 619 -14.11 36.91 -10.40
CA SER A 619 -13.15 37.66 -9.58
C SER A 619 -13.72 38.04 -8.21
N TYR A 620 -12.99 37.76 -7.15
CA TYR A 620 -13.37 38.02 -5.75
C TYR A 620 -12.43 39.06 -5.14
N ASN A 621 -13.00 40.05 -4.44
CA ASN A 621 -12.24 41.07 -3.72
C ASN A 621 -12.20 40.73 -2.22
N LEU A 622 -11.00 40.44 -1.71
CA LEU A 622 -10.74 40.19 -0.30
C LEU A 622 -10.12 41.44 0.32
N TYR A 623 -10.57 41.81 1.51
CA TYR A 623 -10.00 42.94 2.23
C TYR A 623 -9.37 42.47 3.55
N ALA A 624 -8.07 42.68 3.70
CA ALA A 624 -7.34 42.35 4.93
C ALA A 624 -7.02 43.64 5.71
N LYS A 625 -7.26 43.61 7.03
CA LYS A 625 -6.83 44.68 7.95
C LYS A 625 -5.57 44.22 8.67
N ASP A 626 -4.46 44.91 8.40
CA ASP A 626 -3.16 44.49 8.92
C ASP A 626 -3.00 44.88 10.40
N GLY A 627 -2.96 43.88 11.28
CA GLY A 627 -2.80 44.03 12.72
C GLY A 627 -1.33 44.03 13.12
N GLY A 628 -0.55 45.01 12.66
CA GLY A 628 0.74 45.38 13.23
C GLY A 628 1.94 44.47 12.93
N ALA A 629 2.71 44.79 11.90
CA ALA A 629 4.11 45.25 11.95
C ALA A 629 4.67 45.32 10.51
N LYS A 630 5.34 46.42 10.20
CA LYS A 630 5.91 46.75 8.87
C LYS A 630 7.23 45.99 8.65
N GLU A 631 7.55 45.66 7.41
CA GLU A 631 8.76 46.17 6.74
C GLU A 631 8.74 45.93 5.22
N ASP A 632 8.85 47.05 4.51
CA ASP A 632 9.49 47.31 3.23
C ASP A 632 9.53 46.21 2.16
N GLY A 633 8.65 46.41 1.19
CA GLY A 633 8.77 45.87 -0.14
C GLY A 633 7.48 46.16 -0.86
N PHE A 634 7.50 47.12 -1.78
CA PHE A 634 6.50 47.13 -2.85
C PHE A 634 6.46 45.71 -3.42
N VAL A 635 5.37 44.97 -3.19
CA VAL A 635 5.21 43.65 -3.79
C VAL A 635 4.80 43.85 -5.24
N ASN A 636 5.74 44.37 -6.04
CA ASN A 636 5.64 44.31 -7.48
C ASN A 636 5.73 42.82 -7.85
N ALA A 637 4.63 42.33 -8.45
CA ALA A 637 4.43 41.00 -9.02
C ALA A 637 4.26 39.83 -8.02
N VAL A 638 3.13 39.77 -7.33
CA VAL A 638 2.55 38.48 -6.89
C VAL A 638 1.57 37.97 -7.95
N TYR A 639 2.10 37.66 -9.13
CA TYR A 639 1.32 36.91 -10.10
C TYR A 639 1.65 35.43 -9.91
N GLY A 640 0.65 34.59 -9.66
CA GLY A 640 0.86 33.13 -9.64
C GLY A 640 1.31 32.51 -8.30
N LYS A 641 1.28 33.23 -7.17
CA LYS A 641 1.47 32.60 -5.84
C LYS A 641 0.14 32.21 -5.21
N LYS A 642 0.17 31.15 -4.39
CA LYS A 642 -0.98 30.71 -3.60
C LYS A 642 -1.29 31.73 -2.52
N LEU A 643 -2.57 31.98 -2.28
CA LEU A 643 -3.04 32.96 -1.29
C LEU A 643 -2.47 32.71 0.11
N THR A 644 -2.38 31.44 0.53
CA THR A 644 -1.83 31.00 1.82
C THR A 644 -0.34 31.36 2.03
N GLU A 645 0.43 31.46 0.95
CA GLU A 645 1.86 31.82 1.01
C GLU A 645 2.09 33.32 1.25
N VAL A 646 1.08 34.16 1.01
CA VAL A 646 1.22 35.62 1.00
C VAL A 646 0.64 36.27 2.25
N ILE A 647 -0.44 35.72 2.81
CA ILE A 647 -1.12 36.30 3.98
C ILE A 647 -0.80 35.59 5.31
N GLY A 648 -0.25 34.37 5.26
CA GLY A 648 0.02 33.55 6.45
C GLY A 648 -1.22 33.21 7.30
N ASN A 649 -1.05 32.46 8.39
CA ASN A 649 -2.15 32.03 9.28
C ASN A 649 -2.68 33.13 10.22
N LYS A 650 -2.51 34.42 9.90
CA LYS A 650 -2.70 35.53 10.87
C LYS A 650 -3.62 36.67 10.43
N ALA A 651 -4.42 36.53 9.38
CA ALA A 651 -5.31 37.60 8.95
C ALA A 651 -6.79 37.32 9.27
N GLU A 652 -7.46 38.29 9.88
CA GLU A 652 -8.92 38.37 9.89
C GLU A 652 -9.37 38.84 8.50
N ILE A 653 -9.97 37.94 7.72
CA ILE A 653 -10.37 38.22 6.33
C ILE A 653 -11.83 38.67 6.33
N LYS A 654 -12.09 39.85 5.73
CA LYS A 654 -13.46 40.30 5.43
C LYS A 654 -13.74 40.12 3.95
N VAL A 655 -14.84 39.45 3.65
CA VAL A 655 -15.32 39.19 2.28
C VAL A 655 -16.51 40.09 2.00
N GLU A 656 -16.54 40.72 0.83
CA GLU A 656 -17.72 41.45 0.32
C GLU A 656 -18.19 40.74 -0.95
N VAL A 657 -19.35 40.07 -0.86
CA VAL A 657 -19.99 39.43 -2.01
C VAL A 657 -21.03 40.40 -2.59
N LYS A 658 -20.83 40.86 -3.82
CA LYS A 658 -21.82 41.66 -4.56
C LYS A 658 -22.55 40.79 -5.57
N VAL A 659 -23.84 40.55 -5.33
CA VAL A 659 -24.73 39.94 -6.31
C VAL A 659 -25.37 41.07 -7.13
N GLU A 660 -25.15 41.08 -8.44
CA GLU A 660 -25.84 42.01 -9.35
C GLU A 660 -27.33 41.70 -9.35
N GLU A 661 -28.06 42.42 -8.49
CA GLU A 661 -29.37 43.05 -8.72
C GLU A 661 -29.98 43.63 -7.44
N LYS A 662 -29.43 43.34 -6.24
CA LYS A 662 -29.77 44.04 -5.00
C LYS A 662 -28.52 44.14 -4.13
N THR A 663 -28.03 45.36 -3.89
CA THR A 663 -26.84 45.63 -3.09
C THR A 663 -27.05 45.17 -1.64
N LYS A 664 -26.67 43.93 -1.33
CA LYS A 664 -26.54 43.43 0.04
C LYS A 664 -25.08 43.01 0.25
N THR A 665 -24.46 43.60 1.26
CA THR A 665 -23.09 43.28 1.68
C THR A 665 -23.17 42.22 2.77
N TYR A 666 -22.64 41.04 2.49
CA TYR A 666 -22.53 39.95 3.46
C TYR A 666 -21.11 39.91 3.98
N THR A 667 -20.92 40.06 5.29
CA THR A 667 -19.59 40.00 5.93
C THR A 667 -19.46 38.65 6.63
N ALA A 668 -18.52 37.83 6.17
CA ALA A 668 -18.04 36.68 6.91
C ALA A 668 -16.68 37.04 7.53
N THR A 669 -16.52 36.79 8.82
CA THR A 669 -15.25 36.90 9.54
C THR A 669 -14.73 35.49 9.76
N ILE A 670 -13.54 35.18 9.26
CA ILE A 670 -12.86 33.92 9.52
C ILE A 670 -11.72 34.22 10.50
N GLU A 671 -11.83 33.69 11.72
CA GLU A 671 -10.88 33.97 12.80
C GLU A 671 -9.58 33.16 12.69
N LYS A 672 -9.59 32.03 11.96
CA LYS A 672 -8.42 31.18 11.78
C LYS A 672 -8.54 30.33 10.51
N ILE A 673 -7.47 30.29 9.72
CA ILE A 673 -7.32 29.40 8.55
C ILE A 673 -6.67 28.10 9.01
#